data_AF-A0A959RG99-F1
#
_entry.id   AF-A0A959RG99-F1
#
_cell.length_a   1.000
_cell.length_b   1.000
_cell.length_c   1.000
_cell.angle_alpha   90.00
_cell.angle_beta   90.00
_cell.angle_gamma   90.00
#
_symmetry.space_group_name_H-M   'P 1'
#
loop_
_entity.id
_entity.type
_entity.pdbx_description
1 polymer ?
#
loop_
_entity_poly.entity_id
_entity_poly.type
_entity_poly.pdbx_seq_one_letter_code
_entity_poly.pdbx_strand_id
1 'polypeptide(L)'
;MSLLNNRFHKNLPKFISNLNNILSVKRVPSKLIFILIGLLSTIWFLVRVIPKPSRAYYPCMKAAYPFMSGFITYFLGLTTTIFAYRKYKSKLADAKYIAAGLFFLAALLAGIYTTTTNSIPVYANSNYLLGPNNPIGEAKGIFPGRVVWEWNPDATNENCSNEFGDGWFMDKNTNMNIIDSMVTNAVLKLTGENTIKDSWDNLFKYFNNNHEKGNVSYKDGEKIFIRVNQVSASSSTYNKDTYEILDQKRYGMAETSPQVVLAILRQLVNEFGIKEENISVGDPMKHMYKHVYEMWHNEFPNVIYIDTDARLGRTAPVKPIQPSIYYSDRGSILKTNGTTGDPYYSDYFPTVITQANYMIVIPALKAHARGGVTLNAKIHFGSNLYGNAAHLHGGLVAPNEEDNNPMRTGYGLYRVQVDLMGSKYLGGNTVLFLVDGLWAGSEANDPPRKFQSAPFNGDWTSSIFMSQDQVAIESVCFDFLKAEFTADRTPFYGDYPQMLGADDYLNQAADSTYWPADFKYDPEKDGTSIGSLGVCEHWNNPIDKQYSRNLNTGNGIELLFPQSYITDTEEDKSNIPENTILYQNYPNPFNPTTTIKFSVSNTEHATIKIIDILGEVVSIPFDKKISAGTFEINFDGSNLSSGIYFCRLETSSITKTKKLILLK
;
A
#
# COMPACT_ATOMS: atom_id res chain seq x y z
N MET A 1 -4.69 -57.98 46.70
CA MET A 1 -4.96 -56.57 46.34
C MET A 1 -5.58 -56.40 44.94
N SER A 2 -6.21 -57.43 44.35
CA SER A 2 -6.79 -57.37 42.99
C SER A 2 -8.29 -57.01 42.93
N LEU A 3 -8.95 -56.85 44.08
CA LEU A 3 -10.36 -56.41 44.14
C LEU A 3 -10.56 -54.88 44.20
N LEU A 4 -9.49 -54.11 44.42
CA LEU A 4 -9.55 -52.63 44.47
C LEU A 4 -9.28 -51.96 43.11
N ASN A 5 -8.59 -52.62 42.17
CA ASN A 5 -8.22 -52.02 40.88
C ASN A 5 -9.36 -52.05 39.83
N ASN A 6 -10.27 -53.01 39.91
CA ASN A 6 -11.37 -53.12 38.93
C ASN A 6 -12.57 -52.20 39.19
N ARG A 7 -12.67 -51.59 40.38
CA ARG A 7 -13.71 -50.58 40.69
C ARG A 7 -13.33 -49.16 40.28
N PHE A 8 -12.04 -48.84 40.15
CA PHE A 8 -11.58 -47.50 39.78
C PHE A 8 -11.70 -47.22 38.27
N HIS A 9 -11.37 -48.20 37.41
CA HIS A 9 -11.42 -47.98 35.96
C HIS A 9 -12.83 -47.94 35.36
N LYS A 10 -13.81 -48.65 35.94
CA LYS A 10 -15.21 -48.60 35.48
C LYS A 10 -16.00 -47.37 35.95
N ASN A 11 -15.52 -46.65 36.96
CA ASN A 11 -16.22 -45.51 37.53
C ASN A 11 -15.58 -44.14 37.21
N LEU A 12 -14.38 -44.12 36.62
CA LEU A 12 -13.66 -42.89 36.28
C LEU A 12 -14.41 -41.99 35.28
N PRO A 13 -15.03 -42.51 34.19
CA PRO A 13 -15.79 -41.67 33.27
C PRO A 13 -17.06 -41.09 33.93
N LYS A 14 -17.68 -41.87 34.81
CA LYS A 14 -18.89 -41.49 35.56
C LYS A 14 -18.57 -40.48 36.67
N PHE A 15 -17.38 -40.55 37.26
CA PHE A 15 -16.86 -39.58 38.21
C PHE A 15 -16.52 -38.25 37.52
N ILE A 16 -15.87 -38.30 36.36
CA ILE A 16 -15.54 -37.10 35.56
C ILE A 16 -16.81 -36.42 35.03
N SER A 17 -17.81 -37.19 34.58
CA SER A 17 -19.09 -36.60 34.13
C SER A 17 -19.90 -36.01 35.30
N ASN A 18 -19.89 -36.64 36.48
CA ASN A 18 -20.50 -36.07 37.68
C ASN A 18 -19.76 -34.82 38.18
N LEU A 19 -18.43 -34.79 38.08
CA LEU A 19 -17.62 -33.63 38.46
C LEU A 19 -17.90 -32.44 37.53
N ASN A 20 -18.00 -32.69 36.21
CA ASN A 20 -18.38 -31.67 35.23
C ASN A 20 -19.81 -31.17 35.42
N ASN A 21 -20.76 -32.05 35.77
CA ASN A 21 -22.13 -31.64 36.10
C ASN A 21 -22.22 -30.87 37.43
N ILE A 22 -21.42 -31.21 38.43
CA ILE A 22 -21.39 -30.47 39.70
C ILE A 22 -20.76 -29.07 39.50
N LEU A 23 -19.71 -28.98 38.68
CA LEU A 23 -19.02 -27.73 38.35
C LEU A 23 -19.83 -26.83 37.39
N SER A 24 -20.71 -27.39 36.56
CA SER A 24 -21.59 -26.63 35.67
C SER A 24 -22.91 -26.20 36.34
N VAL A 25 -23.44 -26.99 37.27
CA VAL A 25 -24.73 -26.71 37.95
C VAL A 25 -24.58 -25.84 39.20
N LYS A 26 -23.49 -26.01 39.97
CA LYS A 26 -23.14 -25.08 41.05
C LYS A 26 -22.05 -24.18 40.51
N ARG A 27 -22.34 -22.89 40.30
CA ARG A 27 -21.36 -21.85 39.94
C ARG A 27 -20.27 -21.74 41.01
N VAL A 28 -19.37 -22.72 41.10
CA VAL A 28 -18.23 -22.67 42.01
C VAL A 28 -17.31 -21.59 41.47
N PRO A 29 -17.03 -20.54 42.25
CA PRO A 29 -16.18 -19.44 41.78
C PRO A 29 -14.84 -20.00 41.31
N SER A 30 -14.40 -19.59 40.12
CA SER A 30 -13.11 -20.00 39.52
C SER A 30 -11.93 -19.80 40.47
N LYS A 31 -12.02 -18.80 41.36
CA LYS A 31 -11.05 -18.53 42.44
C LYS A 31 -10.92 -19.68 43.46
N LEU A 32 -12.03 -20.33 43.83
CA LEU A 32 -12.01 -21.48 44.75
C LEU A 32 -11.45 -22.73 44.07
N ILE A 33 -11.74 -22.91 42.77
CA ILE A 33 -11.20 -24.00 41.96
C ILE A 33 -9.68 -23.86 41.83
N PHE A 34 -9.19 -22.65 41.54
CA PHE A 34 -7.75 -22.35 41.48
C PHE A 34 -7.04 -22.66 42.81
N ILE A 35 -7.61 -22.24 43.95
CA ILE A 35 -7.03 -22.51 45.28
C ILE A 35 -6.98 -24.01 45.57
N LEU A 36 -8.05 -24.74 45.30
CA LEU A 36 -8.13 -26.19 45.55
C LEU A 36 -7.17 -26.97 44.67
N ILE A 37 -7.14 -26.70 43.36
CA ILE A 37 -6.23 -27.36 42.42
C ILE A 37 -4.77 -27.02 42.74
N GLY A 38 -4.48 -25.77 43.09
CA GLY A 38 -3.16 -25.31 43.52
C GLY A 38 -2.66 -26.03 44.77
N LEU A 39 -3.49 -26.12 45.83
CA LEU A 39 -3.17 -26.83 47.06
C LEU A 39 -2.95 -28.33 46.84
N LEU A 40 -3.87 -28.99 46.13
CA LEU A 40 -3.77 -30.41 45.84
C LEU A 40 -2.54 -30.74 44.99
N SER A 41 -2.25 -29.90 43.98
CA SER A 41 -1.05 -30.05 43.14
C SER A 41 0.23 -29.83 43.95
N THR A 42 0.24 -28.86 44.88
CA THR A 42 1.36 -28.59 45.77
C THR A 42 1.62 -29.77 46.71
N ILE A 43 0.59 -30.26 47.40
CA ILE A 43 0.70 -31.41 48.31
C ILE A 43 1.18 -32.65 47.54
N TRP A 44 0.58 -32.91 46.37
CA TRP A 44 0.92 -34.07 45.56
C TRP A 44 2.36 -34.01 45.05
N PHE A 45 2.82 -32.84 44.61
CA PHE A 45 4.19 -32.63 44.18
C PHE A 45 5.17 -32.79 45.33
N LEU A 46 4.93 -32.17 46.50
CA LEU A 46 5.81 -32.27 47.67
C LEU A 46 5.92 -33.71 48.18
N VAL A 47 4.80 -34.41 48.36
CA VAL A 47 4.77 -35.79 48.86
C VAL A 47 5.48 -36.76 47.91
N ARG A 48 5.42 -36.52 46.60
CA ARG A 48 5.98 -37.44 45.60
C ARG A 48 7.42 -37.13 45.24
N VAL A 49 7.80 -35.86 45.18
CA VAL A 49 9.08 -35.39 44.68
C VAL A 49 10.12 -35.25 45.79
N ILE A 50 9.76 -34.80 47.00
CA ILE A 50 10.74 -34.65 48.11
C ILE A 50 11.43 -35.97 48.46
N PRO A 51 10.71 -37.11 48.61
CA PRO A 51 11.37 -38.37 48.97
C PRO A 51 12.26 -38.94 47.86
N LYS A 52 12.05 -38.54 46.60
CA LYS A 52 12.85 -38.98 45.44
C LYS A 52 12.78 -37.93 44.32
N PRO A 53 13.73 -36.97 44.26
CA PRO A 53 13.68 -35.83 43.35
C PRO A 53 13.55 -36.16 41.87
N SER A 54 14.07 -37.32 41.44
CA SER A 54 13.97 -37.78 40.05
C SER A 54 12.52 -37.96 39.56
N ARG A 55 11.54 -38.05 40.47
CA ARG A 55 10.11 -38.18 40.12
C ARG A 55 9.51 -36.89 39.54
N ALA A 56 10.18 -35.74 39.66
CA ALA A 56 9.73 -34.49 39.05
C ALA A 56 9.57 -34.59 37.52
N TYR A 57 10.33 -35.47 36.86
CA TYR A 57 10.27 -35.67 35.41
C TYR A 57 9.12 -36.55 34.93
N TYR A 58 8.33 -37.15 35.84
CA TYR A 58 7.22 -38.02 35.46
C TYR A 58 6.10 -37.19 34.78
N PRO A 59 5.40 -37.74 33.78
CA PRO A 59 4.36 -37.01 33.05
C PRO A 59 3.28 -36.38 33.94
N CYS A 60 2.88 -37.09 35.00
CA CYS A 60 1.90 -36.59 35.97
C CYS A 60 2.43 -35.44 36.85
N MET A 61 3.74 -35.40 37.12
CA MET A 61 4.38 -34.32 37.87
C MET A 61 4.63 -33.11 36.97
N LYS A 62 4.96 -33.32 35.69
CA LYS A 62 5.02 -32.25 34.68
C LYS A 62 3.67 -31.56 34.49
N ALA A 63 2.56 -32.30 34.59
CA ALA A 63 1.21 -31.74 34.55
C ALA A 63 0.83 -30.97 35.84
N ALA A 64 1.24 -31.44 37.01
CA ALA A 64 0.96 -30.78 38.29
C ALA A 64 1.83 -29.53 38.55
N TYR A 65 3.02 -29.49 37.96
CA TYR A 65 4.02 -28.45 38.22
C TYR A 65 3.53 -27.01 37.91
N PRO A 66 2.92 -26.72 36.74
CA PRO A 66 2.42 -25.38 36.44
C PRO A 66 1.35 -24.88 37.42
N PHE A 67 0.47 -25.77 37.89
CA PHE A 67 -0.58 -25.41 38.85
C PHE A 67 -0.02 -25.13 40.25
N MET A 68 0.97 -25.92 40.68
CA MET A 68 1.69 -25.67 41.93
C MET A 68 2.49 -24.36 41.86
N SER A 69 3.30 -24.16 40.81
CA SER A 69 4.18 -22.99 40.71
C SER A 69 3.37 -21.69 40.60
N GLY A 70 2.27 -21.69 39.83
CA GLY A 70 1.33 -20.58 39.77
C GLY A 70 0.68 -20.27 41.13
N PHE A 71 0.25 -21.29 41.87
CA PHE A 71 -0.35 -21.12 43.20
C PHE A 71 0.64 -20.59 44.25
N ILE A 72 1.87 -21.12 44.29
CA ILE A 72 2.92 -20.67 45.20
C ILE A 72 3.30 -19.22 44.90
N THR A 73 3.46 -18.87 43.62
CA THR A 73 3.79 -17.49 43.21
C THR A 73 2.69 -16.51 43.61
N TYR A 74 1.42 -16.88 43.41
CA TYR A 74 0.28 -16.08 43.86
C TYR A 74 0.28 -15.87 45.39
N PHE A 75 0.56 -16.91 46.16
CA PHE A 75 0.58 -16.83 47.63
C PHE A 75 1.78 -16.02 48.16
N LEU A 76 2.96 -16.18 47.54
CA LEU A 76 4.13 -15.35 47.83
C LEU A 76 3.83 -13.88 47.54
N GLY A 77 3.22 -13.56 46.40
CA GLY A 77 2.79 -12.19 46.06
C GLY A 77 1.80 -11.60 47.06
N LEU A 78 0.81 -12.38 47.50
CA LEU A 78 -0.17 -11.95 48.49
C LEU A 78 0.48 -11.70 49.86
N THR A 79 1.36 -12.58 50.30
CA THR A 79 2.06 -12.46 51.59
C THR A 79 3.07 -11.32 51.58
N THR A 80 3.81 -11.09 50.49
CA THR A 80 4.67 -9.92 50.32
C THR A 80 3.86 -8.62 50.35
N THR A 81 2.68 -8.61 49.75
CA THR A 81 1.79 -7.44 49.74
C THR A 81 1.22 -7.17 51.13
N ILE A 82 0.82 -8.20 51.87
CA ILE A 82 0.34 -8.08 53.25
C ILE A 82 1.47 -7.65 54.20
N PHE A 83 2.69 -8.18 54.04
CA PHE A 83 3.84 -7.76 54.84
C PHE A 83 4.28 -6.34 54.52
N ALA A 84 4.29 -5.95 53.23
CA ALA A 84 4.50 -4.57 52.83
C ALA A 84 3.41 -3.69 53.47
N TYR A 85 2.14 -4.03 53.32
CA TYR A 85 1.04 -3.28 53.92
C TYR A 85 1.17 -3.18 55.45
N ARG A 86 1.51 -4.26 56.16
CA ARG A 86 1.71 -4.24 57.63
C ARG A 86 2.94 -3.43 58.05
N LYS A 87 4.04 -3.49 57.29
CA LYS A 87 5.27 -2.70 57.51
C LYS A 87 5.09 -1.21 57.19
N TYR A 88 4.19 -0.89 56.26
CA TYR A 88 3.88 0.50 55.87
C TYR A 88 2.66 1.08 56.62
N LYS A 89 1.82 0.26 57.25
CA LYS A 89 0.67 0.71 58.06
C LYS A 89 1.09 1.57 59.25
N SER A 90 2.22 1.27 59.90
CA SER A 90 2.72 2.09 61.00
C SER A 90 3.41 3.38 60.52
N LYS A 91 3.85 3.44 59.24
CA LYS A 91 4.45 4.65 58.64
C LYS A 91 3.41 5.58 57.99
N LEU A 92 2.19 5.11 57.77
CA LEU A 92 1.06 5.90 57.28
C LEU A 92 0.49 6.86 58.35
N ALA A 93 0.73 6.59 59.64
CA ALA A 93 0.28 7.45 60.73
C ALA A 93 1.16 8.72 60.90
N ASP A 94 2.41 8.68 60.44
CA ASP A 94 3.40 9.76 60.67
C ASP A 94 3.78 10.56 59.41
N ALA A 95 3.28 10.19 58.23
CA ALA A 95 3.60 10.87 56.98
C ALA A 95 2.58 11.98 56.67
N LYS A 96 2.92 13.21 57.06
CA LYS A 96 2.21 14.44 56.66
C LYS A 96 1.89 14.42 55.15
N TYR A 97 0.62 14.66 54.83
CA TYR A 97 -0.16 14.43 53.60
C TYR A 97 0.42 14.80 52.21
N ILE A 98 1.67 15.22 52.12
CA ILE A 98 2.29 15.70 50.87
C ILE A 98 2.53 14.55 49.88
N ALA A 99 3.07 13.42 50.33
CA ALA A 99 3.32 12.29 49.44
C ALA A 99 2.03 11.65 48.91
N ALA A 100 1.00 11.52 49.76
CA ALA A 100 -0.31 11.01 49.35
C ALA A 100 -1.01 11.97 48.38
N GLY A 101 -0.90 13.27 48.60
CA GLY A 101 -1.39 14.29 47.67
C GLY A 101 -0.68 14.25 46.32
N LEU A 102 0.65 14.08 46.30
CA LEU A 102 1.43 13.94 45.07
C LEU A 102 1.09 12.65 44.30
N PHE A 103 0.91 11.53 44.99
CA PHE A 103 0.47 10.28 44.35
C PHE A 103 -0.95 10.37 43.80
N PHE A 104 -1.86 11.02 44.53
CA PHE A 104 -3.22 11.24 44.05
C PHE A 104 -3.24 12.17 42.84
N LEU A 105 -2.47 13.26 42.86
CA LEU A 105 -2.34 14.17 41.73
C LEU A 105 -1.71 13.47 40.51
N ALA A 106 -0.67 12.67 40.71
CA ALA A 106 -0.06 11.88 39.63
C ALA A 106 -1.03 10.85 39.04
N ALA A 107 -1.82 10.17 39.88
CA ALA A 107 -2.86 9.24 39.44
C ALA A 107 -4.01 9.94 38.70
N LEU A 108 -4.37 11.15 39.12
CA LEU A 108 -5.42 11.95 38.52
C LEU A 108 -4.97 12.54 37.18
N LEU A 109 -3.71 12.99 37.09
CA LEU A 109 -3.07 13.39 35.82
C LEU A 109 -2.90 12.20 34.87
N ALA A 110 -2.53 11.02 35.36
CA ALA A 110 -2.48 9.79 34.55
C ALA A 110 -3.89 9.36 34.10
N GLY A 111 -4.90 9.54 34.95
CA GLY A 111 -6.31 9.30 34.63
C GLY A 111 -6.81 10.25 33.54
N ILE A 112 -6.54 11.55 33.66
CA ILE A 112 -6.88 12.54 32.62
C ILE A 112 -6.09 12.27 31.34
N TYR A 113 -4.80 11.92 31.43
CA TYR A 113 -4.00 11.54 30.29
C TYR A 113 -4.60 10.33 29.57
N THR A 114 -4.97 9.28 30.30
CA THR A 114 -5.59 8.07 29.71
C THR A 114 -7.00 8.30 29.15
N THR A 115 -7.77 9.25 29.67
CA THR A 115 -9.09 9.61 29.12
C THR A 115 -9.02 10.65 28.00
N THR A 116 -7.92 11.39 27.87
CA THR A 116 -7.68 12.34 26.77
C THR A 116 -6.87 11.74 25.62
N THR A 117 -6.13 10.66 25.86
CA THR A 117 -5.58 9.83 24.78
C THR A 117 -6.70 9.02 24.16
N ASN A 118 -7.24 9.53 23.05
CA ASN A 118 -8.16 8.78 22.21
C ASN A 118 -7.59 7.38 21.92
N SER A 119 -8.39 6.36 22.19
CA SER A 119 -8.05 4.99 21.82
C SER A 119 -7.88 4.95 20.31
N ILE A 120 -6.67 4.68 19.83
CA ILE A 120 -6.43 4.38 18.42
C ILE A 120 -7.14 3.05 18.15
N PRO A 121 -8.15 2.99 17.25
CA PRO A 121 -8.76 1.72 16.92
C PRO A 121 -7.73 0.84 16.20
N VAL A 122 -7.37 -0.28 16.82
CA VAL A 122 -6.58 -1.34 16.18
C VAL A 122 -7.53 -2.22 15.39
N TYR A 123 -7.61 -2.01 14.07
CA TYR A 123 -8.35 -2.88 13.15
C TYR A 123 -7.45 -3.30 11.98
N ALA A 124 -6.57 -4.28 12.23
CA ALA A 124 -6.09 -5.12 11.14
C ALA A 124 -7.11 -6.25 10.94
N ASN A 125 -8.18 -5.99 10.18
CA ASN A 125 -9.10 -7.06 9.76
C ASN A 125 -8.58 -7.67 8.46
N SER A 126 -8.02 -8.88 8.54
CA SER A 126 -7.45 -9.60 7.39
C SER A 126 -8.45 -9.87 6.26
N ASN A 127 -9.75 -9.75 6.51
CA ASN A 127 -10.78 -9.97 5.51
C ASN A 127 -10.84 -8.87 4.43
N TYR A 128 -10.23 -7.70 4.68
CA TYR A 128 -10.20 -6.58 3.73
C TYR A 128 -8.93 -6.51 2.89
N LEU A 129 -7.95 -7.39 3.16
CA LEU A 129 -6.73 -7.45 2.36
C LEU A 129 -7.05 -8.11 1.02
N LEU A 130 -6.83 -7.38 -0.06
CA LEU A 130 -7.09 -7.87 -1.40
C LEU A 130 -5.93 -8.77 -1.86
N GLY A 131 -6.26 -9.99 -2.29
CA GLY A 131 -5.31 -10.89 -2.94
C GLY A 131 -5.01 -10.48 -4.39
N PRO A 132 -3.96 -11.05 -4.98
CA PRO A 132 -3.69 -10.87 -6.40
C PRO A 132 -4.85 -11.39 -7.23
N ASN A 133 -5.14 -10.68 -8.32
CA ASN A 133 -6.19 -11.00 -9.28
C ASN A 133 -7.59 -11.23 -8.69
N ASN A 134 -7.95 -10.45 -7.66
CA ASN A 134 -9.28 -10.47 -7.06
C ASN A 134 -9.96 -9.10 -7.24
N PRO A 135 -10.50 -8.80 -8.43
CA PRO A 135 -11.03 -7.48 -8.75
C PRO A 135 -12.32 -7.17 -7.97
N ILE A 136 -12.42 -5.93 -7.47
CA ILE A 136 -13.60 -5.38 -6.79
C ILE A 136 -13.98 -4.01 -7.38
N GLY A 137 -15.24 -3.63 -7.22
CA GLY A 137 -15.77 -2.39 -7.79
C GLY A 137 -16.17 -2.49 -9.27
N GLU A 138 -16.44 -1.34 -9.87
CA GLU A 138 -16.95 -1.22 -11.24
C GLU A 138 -15.96 -0.47 -12.12
N ALA A 139 -15.41 -1.19 -13.09
CA ALA A 139 -14.45 -0.66 -14.04
C ALA A 139 -15.05 0.49 -14.90
N LYS A 140 -14.31 1.58 -15.07
CA LYS A 140 -14.70 2.78 -15.84
C LYS A 140 -13.81 3.03 -17.07
N GLY A 141 -14.24 3.94 -17.95
CA GLY A 141 -13.56 4.31 -19.20
C GLY A 141 -14.17 3.70 -20.46
N ILE A 142 -13.76 4.21 -21.63
CA ILE A 142 -14.12 3.70 -22.97
C ILE A 142 -13.87 2.19 -23.05
N PHE A 143 -12.71 1.77 -22.55
CA PHE A 143 -12.42 0.37 -22.24
C PHE A 143 -12.38 0.20 -20.73
N PRO A 144 -13.41 -0.41 -20.12
CA PRO A 144 -13.54 -0.48 -18.67
C PRO A 144 -12.30 -1.05 -17.97
N GLY A 145 -11.68 -0.28 -17.08
CA GLY A 145 -10.53 -0.71 -16.26
C GLY A 145 -9.20 -0.73 -17.01
N ARG A 146 -9.14 -0.13 -18.21
CA ARG A 146 -7.89 -0.03 -18.97
C ARG A 146 -6.95 1.00 -18.35
N VAL A 147 -5.71 0.57 -18.12
CA VAL A 147 -4.59 1.44 -17.80
C VAL A 147 -3.52 1.25 -18.87
N VAL A 148 -3.09 2.34 -19.49
CA VAL A 148 -1.97 2.31 -20.44
C VAL A 148 -0.69 2.63 -19.72
N TRP A 149 0.35 1.84 -19.93
CA TRP A 149 1.71 2.14 -19.50
C TRP A 149 2.61 2.27 -20.72
N GLU A 150 3.10 3.48 -20.96
CA GLU A 150 4.17 3.75 -21.92
C GLU A 150 5.50 3.85 -21.19
N TRP A 151 6.52 3.20 -21.74
CA TRP A 151 7.89 3.26 -21.22
C TRP A 151 8.87 3.35 -22.38
N ASN A 152 9.74 4.35 -22.34
CA ASN A 152 10.83 4.50 -23.27
C ASN A 152 12.06 5.07 -22.53
N PRO A 153 13.12 4.28 -22.31
CA PRO A 153 14.29 4.72 -21.54
C PRO A 153 14.91 6.00 -22.11
N ASP A 154 14.87 6.20 -23.43
CA ASP A 154 15.43 7.37 -24.11
C ASP A 154 14.68 8.69 -23.81
N ALA A 155 13.54 8.63 -23.12
CA ALA A 155 12.79 9.81 -22.70
C ALA A 155 13.55 10.64 -21.65
N THR A 156 14.43 10.00 -20.87
CA THR A 156 15.25 10.66 -19.85
C THR A 156 16.74 10.37 -20.06
N ASN A 157 17.60 11.27 -19.60
CA ASN A 157 19.04 11.07 -19.62
C ASN A 157 19.47 10.21 -18.42
N GLU A 158 20.02 9.02 -18.66
CA GLU A 158 20.45 8.12 -17.60
C GLU A 158 21.54 8.73 -16.71
N ASN A 159 22.28 9.73 -17.20
CA ASN A 159 23.38 10.39 -16.50
C ASN A 159 22.95 11.67 -15.77
N CYS A 160 21.67 12.04 -15.77
CA CYS A 160 21.15 13.17 -15.00
C CYS A 160 21.52 13.00 -13.52
N SER A 161 22.31 13.92 -12.97
CA SER A 161 22.71 13.89 -11.56
C SER A 161 21.62 14.47 -10.64
N ASN A 162 20.77 15.33 -11.20
CA ASN A 162 19.78 16.11 -10.48
C ASN A 162 20.36 17.05 -9.39
N GLU A 163 21.65 17.39 -9.54
CA GLU A 163 22.32 18.42 -8.75
C GLU A 163 22.00 19.83 -9.28
N PHE A 164 22.32 20.88 -8.51
CA PHE A 164 22.10 22.27 -8.94
C PHE A 164 22.76 22.56 -10.30
N GLY A 165 21.95 22.98 -11.28
CA GLY A 165 22.38 23.19 -12.68
C GLY A 165 22.26 21.96 -13.58
N ASP A 166 21.81 20.82 -13.05
CA ASP A 166 21.59 19.57 -13.76
C ASP A 166 20.28 18.88 -13.36
N GLY A 167 19.22 19.69 -13.18
CA GLY A 167 17.90 19.20 -12.77
C GLY A 167 17.23 18.32 -13.81
N TRP A 168 16.42 17.38 -13.33
CA TRP A 168 15.65 16.45 -14.17
C TRP A 168 14.72 17.16 -15.16
N PHE A 169 14.21 18.34 -14.81
CA PHE A 169 13.29 19.15 -15.60
C PHE A 169 13.94 19.88 -16.78
N MET A 170 15.27 19.84 -16.91
CA MET A 170 16.00 20.56 -17.96
C MET A 170 15.96 19.81 -19.30
N ASP A 171 15.94 20.54 -20.41
CA ASP A 171 15.91 19.96 -21.77
C ASP A 171 17.07 19.01 -22.07
N LYS A 172 18.26 19.25 -21.49
CA LYS A 172 19.41 18.34 -21.65
C LYS A 172 19.19 16.96 -21.01
N ASN A 173 18.25 16.86 -20.08
CA ASN A 173 17.98 15.65 -19.31
C ASN A 173 16.70 14.94 -19.76
N THR A 174 15.94 15.54 -20.69
CA THR A 174 14.63 15.05 -21.08
C THR A 174 14.43 15.20 -22.59
N ASN A 175 13.99 14.14 -23.27
CA ASN A 175 13.76 14.16 -24.72
C ASN A 175 12.28 14.46 -25.06
N MET A 176 12.00 15.71 -25.42
CA MET A 176 10.64 16.18 -25.70
C MET A 176 9.95 15.41 -26.85
N ASN A 177 10.67 15.09 -27.93
CA ASN A 177 10.08 14.39 -29.08
C ASN A 177 9.61 12.97 -28.70
N ILE A 178 10.37 12.31 -27.82
CA ILE A 178 10.01 11.00 -27.30
C ILE A 178 8.81 11.11 -26.36
N ILE A 179 8.78 12.11 -25.50
CA ILE A 179 7.65 12.35 -24.59
C ILE A 179 6.37 12.67 -25.38
N ASP A 180 6.42 13.53 -26.40
CA ASP A 180 5.28 13.78 -27.29
C ASP A 180 4.75 12.47 -27.89
N SER A 181 5.66 11.61 -28.36
CA SER A 181 5.31 10.30 -28.90
C SER A 181 4.71 9.37 -27.86
N MET A 182 5.24 9.34 -26.62
CA MET A 182 4.69 8.55 -25.53
C MET A 182 3.29 9.02 -25.12
N VAL A 183 3.07 10.33 -24.95
CA VAL A 183 1.74 10.87 -24.60
C VAL A 183 0.74 10.61 -25.72
N THR A 184 1.14 10.76 -26.99
CA THR A 184 0.31 10.39 -28.15
C THR A 184 -0.02 8.89 -28.15
N ASN A 185 0.96 8.02 -27.99
CA ASN A 185 0.71 6.57 -27.95
C ASN A 185 -0.22 6.19 -26.80
N ALA A 186 -0.03 6.79 -25.62
CA ALA A 186 -0.86 6.55 -24.45
C ALA A 186 -2.34 6.88 -24.72
N VAL A 187 -2.63 8.06 -25.30
CA VAL A 187 -4.01 8.47 -25.56
C VAL A 187 -4.67 7.66 -26.68
N LEU A 188 -3.92 7.32 -27.73
CA LEU A 188 -4.39 6.45 -28.82
C LEU A 188 -4.74 5.05 -28.28
N LYS A 189 -3.86 4.42 -27.51
CA LYS A 189 -4.10 3.10 -26.91
C LYS A 189 -5.23 3.11 -25.88
N LEU A 190 -5.34 4.18 -25.10
CA LEU A 190 -6.40 4.33 -24.10
C LEU A 190 -7.77 4.36 -24.77
N THR A 191 -7.88 5.07 -25.89
CA THR A 191 -9.15 5.30 -26.61
C THR A 191 -9.42 4.31 -27.73
N GLY A 192 -8.40 3.57 -28.18
CA GLY A 192 -8.49 2.67 -29.33
C GLY A 192 -8.60 3.39 -30.68
N GLU A 193 -8.37 4.70 -30.70
CA GLU A 193 -8.48 5.54 -31.89
C GLU A 193 -7.13 5.64 -32.63
N ASN A 194 -7.19 6.13 -33.88
CA ASN A 194 -6.00 6.27 -34.73
C ASN A 194 -5.47 7.70 -34.83
N THR A 195 -6.19 8.70 -34.29
CA THR A 195 -5.79 10.10 -34.32
C THR A 195 -5.99 10.75 -32.95
N ILE A 196 -5.13 11.71 -32.62
CA ILE A 196 -5.23 12.48 -31.36
C ILE A 196 -6.58 13.17 -31.26
N LYS A 197 -7.07 13.74 -32.37
CA LYS A 197 -8.35 14.43 -32.41
C LYS A 197 -9.52 13.52 -32.08
N ASP A 198 -9.57 12.33 -32.69
CA ASP A 198 -10.64 11.35 -32.42
C ASP A 198 -10.53 10.81 -30.99
N SER A 199 -9.31 10.62 -30.47
CA SER A 199 -9.08 10.24 -29.08
C SER A 199 -9.70 11.24 -28.11
N TRP A 200 -9.35 12.53 -28.22
CA TRP A 200 -9.91 13.58 -27.34
C TRP A 200 -11.42 13.74 -27.52
N ASP A 201 -11.93 13.64 -28.74
CA ASP A 201 -13.37 13.67 -29.01
C ASP A 201 -14.10 12.54 -28.26
N ASN A 202 -13.55 11.33 -28.30
CA ASN A 202 -14.13 10.17 -27.64
C ASN A 202 -13.99 10.23 -26.11
N LEU A 203 -12.88 10.78 -25.58
CA LEU A 203 -12.73 11.04 -24.14
C LEU A 203 -13.82 12.00 -23.62
N PHE A 204 -14.06 13.12 -24.32
CA PHE A 204 -15.11 14.08 -23.94
C PHE A 204 -16.51 13.50 -24.09
N LYS A 205 -16.79 12.79 -25.20
CA LYS A 205 -18.07 12.11 -25.42
C LYS A 205 -18.38 11.08 -24.35
N TYR A 206 -17.40 10.25 -23.99
CA TYR A 206 -17.54 9.30 -22.90
C TYR A 206 -17.86 10.01 -21.59
N PHE A 207 -17.07 11.03 -21.23
CA PHE A 207 -17.29 11.79 -20.01
C PHE A 207 -18.69 12.42 -19.98
N ASN A 208 -19.07 13.14 -21.02
CA ASN A 208 -20.36 13.83 -21.11
C ASN A 208 -21.55 12.86 -21.08
N ASN A 209 -21.42 11.68 -21.69
CA ASN A 209 -22.45 10.65 -21.65
C ASN A 209 -22.67 10.09 -20.23
N ASN A 210 -21.61 10.03 -19.42
CA ASN A 210 -21.67 9.60 -18.02
C ASN A 210 -22.03 10.74 -17.04
N HIS A 211 -22.22 11.97 -17.52
CA HIS A 211 -22.57 13.15 -16.71
C HIS A 211 -23.86 13.83 -17.20
N GLU A 212 -24.80 13.04 -17.73
CA GLU A 212 -26.13 13.50 -18.18
C GLU A 212 -26.11 14.61 -19.26
N LYS A 213 -24.96 14.85 -19.89
CA LYS A 213 -24.80 15.80 -21.02
C LYS A 213 -25.03 15.13 -22.37
N GLY A 214 -25.13 13.80 -22.40
CA GLY A 214 -25.31 12.97 -23.59
C GLY A 214 -24.01 12.72 -24.36
N ASN A 215 -24.09 12.00 -25.48
CA ASN A 215 -22.95 11.66 -26.35
C ASN A 215 -22.51 12.86 -27.21
N VAL A 216 -21.99 13.90 -26.55
CA VAL A 216 -21.51 15.14 -27.18
C VAL A 216 -20.07 15.41 -26.77
N SER A 217 -19.30 15.95 -27.70
CA SER A 217 -17.92 16.37 -27.46
C SER A 217 -17.84 17.68 -26.67
N TYR A 218 -16.62 18.16 -26.46
CA TYR A 218 -16.30 19.50 -25.97
C TYR A 218 -17.07 20.59 -26.75
N LYS A 219 -17.58 21.60 -26.03
CA LYS A 219 -18.20 22.80 -26.61
C LYS A 219 -17.33 24.03 -26.34
N ASP A 220 -17.22 24.90 -27.34
CA ASP A 220 -16.47 26.15 -27.24
C ASP A 220 -16.92 26.97 -26.01
N GLY A 221 -15.94 27.42 -25.22
CA GLY A 221 -16.15 28.14 -23.96
C GLY A 221 -16.23 27.26 -22.71
N GLU A 222 -16.29 25.93 -22.84
CA GLU A 222 -16.11 25.04 -21.70
C GLU A 222 -14.67 25.09 -21.19
N LYS A 223 -14.50 25.10 -19.86
CA LYS A 223 -13.22 25.31 -19.20
C LYS A 223 -12.53 23.99 -18.84
N ILE A 224 -11.22 23.92 -19.03
CA ILE A 224 -10.38 22.79 -18.63
C ILE A 224 -9.37 23.25 -17.59
N PHE A 225 -9.26 22.50 -16.49
CA PHE A 225 -8.20 22.70 -15.51
C PHE A 225 -7.23 21.51 -15.51
N ILE A 226 -5.94 21.77 -15.69
CA ILE A 226 -4.86 20.79 -15.62
C ILE A 226 -4.17 20.91 -14.26
N ARG A 227 -4.35 19.90 -13.41
CA ARG A 227 -3.81 19.83 -12.06
C ARG A 227 -2.46 19.11 -12.05
N VAL A 228 -1.41 19.79 -11.59
CA VAL A 228 -0.02 19.29 -11.61
C VAL A 228 0.63 19.28 -10.23
N ASN A 229 1.46 18.29 -9.88
CA ASN A 229 2.20 18.32 -8.64
C ASN A 229 3.36 19.35 -8.72
N GLN A 230 3.41 20.35 -7.81
CA GLN A 230 4.52 21.34 -7.70
C GLN A 230 4.99 21.53 -6.24
N VAL A 231 5.22 20.42 -5.54
CA VAL A 231 5.42 20.41 -4.07
C VAL A 231 6.68 21.18 -3.65
N SER A 232 7.71 21.22 -4.50
CA SER A 232 8.99 21.89 -4.23
C SER A 232 8.83 23.42 -4.11
N ALA A 233 7.92 24.00 -4.89
CA ALA A 233 7.70 25.43 -5.06
C ALA A 233 7.02 26.09 -3.85
N SER A 234 7.81 26.19 -2.79
CA SER A 234 7.49 26.81 -1.50
C SER A 234 8.21 28.14 -1.33
N SER A 235 7.69 29.04 -0.49
CA SER A 235 8.08 30.46 -0.41
C SER A 235 9.55 30.77 -0.13
N SER A 236 10.36 29.77 0.23
CA SER A 236 11.81 29.89 0.47
C SER A 236 12.68 29.29 -0.63
N THR A 237 12.11 28.71 -1.70
CA THR A 237 12.83 27.90 -2.70
C THR A 237 13.06 28.59 -4.04
N TYR A 238 12.56 29.81 -4.22
CA TYR A 238 12.75 30.62 -5.43
C TYR A 238 13.12 32.06 -5.09
N ASN A 239 13.75 32.72 -6.06
CA ASN A 239 13.89 34.16 -6.08
C ASN A 239 12.51 34.80 -6.34
N LYS A 240 11.99 35.62 -5.42
CA LYS A 240 10.63 36.19 -5.52
C LYS A 240 10.44 37.22 -6.63
N ASP A 241 11.53 37.73 -7.20
CA ASP A 241 11.51 38.71 -8.27
C ASP A 241 11.67 38.05 -9.66
N THR A 242 12.39 36.92 -9.73
CA THR A 242 12.64 36.21 -11.01
C THR A 242 11.93 34.87 -11.14
N TYR A 243 11.45 34.29 -10.03
CA TYR A 243 10.85 32.96 -9.91
C TYR A 243 11.82 31.81 -10.27
N GLU A 244 13.12 32.10 -10.32
CA GLU A 244 14.18 31.09 -10.50
C GLU A 244 14.38 30.28 -9.22
N ILE A 245 14.66 29.00 -9.37
CA ILE A 245 14.94 28.10 -8.26
C ILE A 245 16.22 28.57 -7.55
N LEU A 246 16.20 28.56 -6.22
CA LEU A 246 17.40 28.78 -5.40
C LEU A 246 18.18 27.48 -5.23
N ASP A 247 19.51 27.59 -5.11
CA ASP A 247 20.37 26.47 -4.75
C ASP A 247 20.11 26.04 -3.29
N GLN A 248 19.25 25.04 -3.14
CA GLN A 248 18.80 24.50 -1.86
C GLN A 248 18.56 22.99 -1.99
N LYS A 249 18.34 22.32 -0.87
CA LYS A 249 18.01 20.87 -0.81
C LYS A 249 16.75 20.45 -1.59
N ARG A 250 15.96 21.42 -2.09
CA ARG A 250 14.70 21.20 -2.81
C ARG A 250 14.82 21.39 -4.34
N TYR A 251 16.03 21.59 -4.86
CA TYR A 251 16.28 21.94 -6.26
C TYR A 251 15.66 20.97 -7.28
N GLY A 252 15.54 19.68 -6.95
CA GLY A 252 15.06 18.66 -7.89
C GLY A 252 14.19 17.60 -7.23
N MET A 253 13.17 17.98 -6.45
CA MET A 253 12.20 17.03 -5.91
C MET A 253 11.42 16.35 -7.05
N ALA A 254 10.95 15.12 -6.82
CA ALA A 254 10.12 14.41 -7.81
C ALA A 254 8.71 15.02 -7.87
N GLU A 255 8.39 15.62 -9.01
CA GLU A 255 7.13 16.30 -9.27
C GLU A 255 6.80 16.30 -10.77
N THR A 256 5.68 16.90 -11.17
CA THR A 256 5.17 16.76 -12.54
C THR A 256 6.12 17.41 -13.54
N SER A 257 6.51 16.63 -14.54
CA SER A 257 7.41 17.07 -15.59
C SER A 257 6.75 18.09 -16.49
N PRO A 258 7.35 19.27 -16.70
CA PRO A 258 6.75 20.30 -17.54
C PRO A 258 6.59 19.84 -18.99
N GLN A 259 7.44 18.91 -19.45
CA GLN A 259 7.35 18.30 -20.78
C GLN A 259 6.06 17.49 -20.98
N VAL A 260 5.62 16.72 -19.98
CA VAL A 260 4.37 15.94 -20.06
C VAL A 260 3.16 16.87 -20.19
N VAL A 261 3.16 17.97 -19.44
CA VAL A 261 2.11 18.99 -19.50
C VAL A 261 2.12 19.71 -20.84
N LEU A 262 3.31 20.04 -21.37
CA LEU A 262 3.44 20.68 -22.67
C LEU A 262 2.89 19.80 -23.79
N ALA A 263 3.16 18.48 -23.75
CA ALA A 263 2.60 17.53 -24.70
C ALA A 263 1.06 17.49 -24.66
N ILE A 264 0.46 17.53 -23.48
CA ILE A 264 -1.01 17.63 -23.32
C ILE A 264 -1.54 18.95 -23.87
N LEU A 265 -0.89 20.08 -23.59
CA LEU A 265 -1.29 21.39 -24.11
C LEU A 265 -1.25 21.41 -25.66
N ARG A 266 -0.18 20.86 -26.27
CA ARG A 266 -0.08 20.71 -27.72
C ARG A 266 -1.24 19.90 -28.31
N GLN A 267 -1.60 18.78 -27.69
CA GLN A 267 -2.72 17.99 -28.16
C GLN A 267 -4.07 18.73 -28.03
N LEU A 268 -4.33 19.37 -26.89
CA LEU A 268 -5.59 20.08 -26.67
C LEU A 268 -5.75 21.29 -27.58
N VAL A 269 -4.70 22.10 -27.73
CA VAL A 269 -4.74 23.37 -28.48
C VAL A 269 -4.53 23.13 -29.98
N ASN A 270 -3.43 22.47 -30.37
CA ASN A 270 -3.02 22.39 -31.77
C ASN A 270 -3.77 21.28 -32.53
N GLU A 271 -3.96 20.11 -31.92
CA GLU A 271 -4.55 18.94 -32.59
C GLU A 271 -6.07 18.88 -32.46
N PHE A 272 -6.59 19.15 -31.25
CA PHE A 272 -8.03 19.10 -30.99
C PHE A 272 -8.73 20.45 -31.25
N GLY A 273 -8.06 21.58 -30.96
CA GLY A 273 -8.55 22.93 -31.28
C GLY A 273 -9.25 23.66 -30.13
N ILE A 274 -8.91 23.37 -28.86
CA ILE A 274 -9.39 24.15 -27.71
C ILE A 274 -8.65 25.48 -27.65
N LYS A 275 -9.40 26.56 -27.46
CA LYS A 275 -8.83 27.89 -27.25
C LYS A 275 -8.05 27.95 -25.95
N GLU A 276 -6.85 28.50 -26.01
CA GLU A 276 -5.93 28.62 -24.88
C GLU A 276 -6.58 29.29 -23.65
N GLU A 277 -7.39 30.34 -23.83
CA GLU A 277 -8.05 31.04 -22.72
C GLU A 277 -9.08 30.20 -21.96
N ASN A 278 -9.47 29.04 -22.51
CA ASN A 278 -10.35 28.08 -21.83
C ASN A 278 -9.56 27.04 -21.02
N ILE A 279 -8.23 27.07 -21.05
CA ILE A 279 -7.37 26.14 -20.33
C ILE A 279 -6.67 26.88 -19.19
N SER A 280 -6.71 26.28 -18.01
CA SER A 280 -5.92 26.70 -16.85
C SER A 280 -5.01 25.57 -16.38
N VAL A 281 -3.81 25.88 -15.91
CA VAL A 281 -2.84 24.86 -15.45
C VAL A 281 -2.08 25.33 -14.21
N GLY A 282 -1.89 24.42 -13.23
CA GLY A 282 -1.02 24.68 -12.09
C GLY A 282 -1.38 23.93 -10.81
N ASP A 283 -0.76 24.37 -9.72
CA ASP A 283 -1.05 23.93 -8.36
C ASP A 283 -1.62 25.10 -7.54
N PRO A 284 -2.89 25.05 -7.12
CA PRO A 284 -3.48 26.18 -6.40
C PRO A 284 -2.84 26.51 -5.05
N MET A 285 -2.06 25.61 -4.47
CA MET A 285 -1.37 25.85 -3.19
C MET A 285 0.09 26.23 -3.35
N LYS A 286 0.61 26.15 -4.57
CA LYS A 286 2.03 26.30 -4.84
C LYS A 286 2.27 27.37 -5.88
N HIS A 287 3.54 27.73 -5.95
CA HIS A 287 4.04 28.63 -6.95
C HIS A 287 4.50 27.85 -8.19
N MET A 288 4.67 28.53 -9.30
CA MET A 288 5.19 27.97 -10.54
C MET A 288 6.54 28.58 -10.89
N TYR A 289 7.60 27.77 -10.83
CA TYR A 289 8.94 28.24 -11.18
C TYR A 289 9.02 28.82 -12.60
N LYS A 290 9.99 29.71 -12.81
CA LYS A 290 10.26 30.37 -14.08
C LYS A 290 10.42 29.38 -15.24
N HIS A 291 11.23 28.34 -15.09
CA HIS A 291 11.49 27.38 -16.17
C HIS A 291 10.22 26.63 -16.62
N VAL A 292 9.33 26.29 -15.68
CA VAL A 292 8.02 25.66 -15.98
C VAL A 292 7.13 26.64 -16.75
N TYR A 293 6.99 27.85 -16.22
CA TYR A 293 6.17 28.89 -16.83
C TYR A 293 6.65 29.24 -18.23
N GLU A 294 7.94 29.52 -18.42
CA GLU A 294 8.50 29.87 -19.73
C GLU A 294 8.34 28.74 -20.74
N MET A 295 8.54 27.47 -20.34
CA MET A 295 8.34 26.32 -21.22
C MET A 295 6.91 26.28 -21.79
N TRP A 296 5.90 26.50 -20.95
CA TRP A 296 4.50 26.46 -21.38
C TRP A 296 4.05 27.76 -22.06
N HIS A 297 4.32 28.90 -21.42
CA HIS A 297 3.85 30.22 -21.85
C HIS A 297 4.46 30.68 -23.17
N ASN A 298 5.70 30.28 -23.47
CA ASN A 298 6.34 30.62 -24.75
C ASN A 298 5.61 30.00 -25.94
N GLU A 299 4.97 28.83 -25.78
CA GLU A 299 4.18 28.18 -26.83
C GLU A 299 2.69 28.54 -26.74
N PHE A 300 2.16 28.69 -25.51
CA PHE A 300 0.74 28.95 -25.25
C PHE A 300 0.54 30.18 -24.33
N PRO A 301 0.70 31.40 -24.85
CA PRO A 301 0.70 32.62 -24.04
C PRO A 301 -0.65 32.98 -23.42
N ASN A 302 -1.76 32.48 -23.97
CA ASN A 302 -3.11 32.81 -23.50
C ASN A 302 -3.69 31.78 -22.52
N VAL A 303 -2.98 30.69 -22.24
CA VAL A 303 -3.33 29.75 -21.17
C VAL A 303 -3.25 30.45 -19.81
N ILE A 304 -4.15 30.09 -18.90
CA ILE A 304 -4.22 30.67 -17.56
C ILE A 304 -3.31 29.88 -16.60
N TYR A 305 -2.16 30.45 -16.26
CA TYR A 305 -1.18 29.83 -15.36
C TYR A 305 -1.50 30.14 -13.89
N ILE A 306 -1.86 29.13 -13.12
CA ILE A 306 -2.25 29.26 -11.70
C ILE A 306 -1.00 29.29 -10.81
N ASP A 307 -0.93 30.29 -9.93
CA ASP A 307 0.19 30.52 -9.03
C ASP A 307 -0.27 31.18 -7.73
N THR A 308 0.21 30.68 -6.58
CA THR A 308 -0.20 31.21 -5.26
C THR A 308 0.20 32.67 -4.99
N ASP A 309 1.24 33.19 -5.64
CA ASP A 309 1.75 34.56 -5.44
C ASP A 309 1.23 35.55 -6.50
N ALA A 310 0.78 35.06 -7.65
CA ALA A 310 0.09 35.80 -8.71
C ALA A 310 0.85 37.03 -9.26
N ARG A 311 2.15 36.86 -9.54
CA ARG A 311 2.99 37.90 -10.16
C ARG A 311 3.50 37.44 -11.52
N LEU A 312 4.12 38.38 -12.25
CA LEU A 312 4.80 38.12 -13.51
C LEU A 312 3.91 37.41 -14.54
N GLY A 313 2.65 37.86 -14.68
CA GLY A 313 1.71 37.32 -15.68
C GLY A 313 0.94 36.05 -15.26
N ARG A 314 1.14 35.55 -14.04
CA ARG A 314 0.41 34.39 -13.49
C ARG A 314 -0.84 34.81 -12.69
N THR A 315 -1.76 33.88 -12.50
CA THR A 315 -3.10 34.12 -11.93
C THR A 315 -3.26 33.50 -10.54
N ALA A 316 -3.74 34.31 -9.58
CA ALA A 316 -4.03 33.83 -8.22
C ALA A 316 -5.25 32.90 -8.20
N PRO A 317 -5.23 31.82 -7.41
CA PRO A 317 -6.44 31.07 -7.14
C PRO A 317 -7.44 31.92 -6.33
N VAL A 318 -8.71 31.91 -6.76
CA VAL A 318 -9.78 32.68 -6.09
C VAL A 318 -10.62 31.75 -5.22
N LYS A 319 -10.76 32.09 -3.94
CA LYS A 319 -11.59 31.32 -3.00
C LYS A 319 -13.09 31.50 -3.33
N PRO A 320 -13.89 30.42 -3.40
CA PRO A 320 -15.34 30.52 -3.58
C PRO A 320 -16.05 30.95 -2.29
N ILE A 321 -17.32 31.33 -2.42
CA ILE A 321 -18.14 31.81 -1.29
C ILE A 321 -18.64 30.64 -0.43
N GLN A 322 -18.92 29.49 -1.04
CA GLN A 322 -19.47 28.31 -0.37
C GLN A 322 -18.44 27.18 -0.30
N PRO A 323 -18.52 26.29 0.71
CA PRO A 323 -17.73 25.08 0.74
C PRO A 323 -17.95 24.24 -0.52
N SER A 324 -16.88 23.64 -1.02
CA SER A 324 -16.87 22.82 -2.23
C SER A 324 -16.89 21.33 -1.91
N ILE A 325 -16.53 20.96 -0.69
CA ILE A 325 -16.52 19.57 -0.20
C ILE A 325 -16.86 19.55 1.29
N TYR A 326 -17.52 18.49 1.73
CA TYR A 326 -17.80 18.19 3.13
C TYR A 326 -17.20 16.83 3.48
N TYR A 327 -16.43 16.75 4.57
CA TYR A 327 -15.77 15.50 4.94
C TYR A 327 -16.73 14.55 5.66
N SER A 328 -16.78 13.32 5.18
CA SER A 328 -17.74 12.29 5.61
C SER A 328 -17.51 11.82 7.04
N ASP A 329 -16.29 12.00 7.57
CA ASP A 329 -15.96 11.71 8.97
C ASP A 329 -16.65 12.66 9.97
N ARG A 330 -17.18 13.79 9.49
CA ARG A 330 -17.86 14.82 10.28
C ARG A 330 -17.01 15.30 11.46
N GLY A 331 -15.71 15.47 11.23
CA GLY A 331 -14.75 15.97 12.21
C GLY A 331 -14.47 15.00 13.37
N SER A 332 -14.83 13.72 13.23
CA SER A 332 -14.46 12.69 14.21
C SER A 332 -12.97 12.37 14.15
N ILE A 333 -12.40 12.35 12.95
CA ILE A 333 -11.00 12.06 12.65
C ILE A 333 -10.25 13.31 12.21
N LEU A 334 -10.81 14.08 11.27
CA LEU A 334 -10.15 15.25 10.71
C LEU A 334 -10.22 16.41 11.71
N LYS A 335 -9.04 16.92 12.05
CA LYS A 335 -8.86 18.05 12.96
C LYS A 335 -8.02 19.12 12.29
N THR A 336 -8.03 20.35 12.79
CA THR A 336 -7.27 21.47 12.20
C THR A 336 -5.76 21.19 12.05
N ASN A 337 -5.16 20.39 12.94
CA ASN A 337 -3.74 20.05 12.92
C ASN A 337 -3.54 18.52 12.89
N GLY A 338 -3.96 17.89 11.81
CA GLY A 338 -3.85 16.43 11.62
C GLY A 338 -4.75 15.67 12.58
N THR A 339 -4.18 15.09 13.63
CA THR A 339 -4.92 14.37 14.69
C THR A 339 -5.27 15.24 15.89
N THR A 340 -4.88 16.51 15.90
CA THR A 340 -5.05 17.43 17.04
C THR A 340 -5.76 18.72 16.63
N GLY A 341 -6.32 19.43 17.61
CA GLY A 341 -7.06 20.67 17.37
C GLY A 341 -8.57 20.45 17.21
N ASP A 342 -9.24 21.45 16.61
CA ASP A 342 -10.70 21.47 16.48
C ASP A 342 -11.19 20.54 15.37
N PRO A 343 -12.38 19.92 15.51
CA PRO A 343 -13.03 19.18 14.42
C PRO A 343 -13.10 19.99 13.13
N TYR A 344 -12.75 19.36 12.01
CA TYR A 344 -12.79 19.96 10.67
C TYR A 344 -13.83 19.26 9.80
N TYR A 345 -14.64 20.02 9.06
CA TYR A 345 -15.87 19.50 8.43
C TYR A 345 -15.96 19.70 6.93
N SER A 346 -15.27 20.69 6.36
CA SER A 346 -15.48 21.08 4.96
C SER A 346 -14.36 21.96 4.45
N ASP A 347 -14.17 21.98 3.15
CA ASP A 347 -13.12 22.76 2.48
C ASP A 347 -13.62 23.55 1.28
N TYR A 348 -12.75 24.45 0.80
CA TYR A 348 -13.02 25.33 -0.33
C TYR A 348 -12.01 25.04 -1.44
N PHE A 349 -12.51 24.67 -2.62
CA PHE A 349 -11.69 24.55 -3.81
C PHE A 349 -11.78 25.84 -4.61
N PRO A 350 -10.66 26.37 -5.13
CA PRO A 350 -10.66 27.63 -5.87
C PRO A 350 -11.58 27.61 -7.08
N THR A 351 -12.00 28.78 -7.55
CA THR A 351 -12.97 28.90 -8.66
C THR A 351 -12.48 28.28 -9.96
N VAL A 352 -11.16 28.22 -10.20
CA VAL A 352 -10.60 27.51 -11.35
C VAL A 352 -10.97 26.02 -11.33
N ILE A 353 -11.12 25.41 -10.16
CA ILE A 353 -11.58 24.02 -10.00
C ILE A 353 -13.11 23.96 -10.07
N THR A 354 -13.81 24.78 -9.27
CA THR A 354 -15.29 24.69 -9.17
C THR A 354 -16.03 25.17 -10.41
N GLN A 355 -15.37 25.91 -11.32
CA GLN A 355 -15.92 26.33 -12.61
C GLN A 355 -15.37 25.54 -13.80
N ALA A 356 -14.45 24.59 -13.59
CA ALA A 356 -13.97 23.74 -14.68
C ALA A 356 -15.10 22.82 -15.15
N ASN A 357 -15.27 22.68 -16.47
CA ASN A 357 -16.14 21.68 -17.06
C ASN A 357 -15.47 20.30 -17.13
N TYR A 358 -14.14 20.30 -17.18
CA TYR A 358 -13.30 19.12 -17.24
C TYR A 358 -12.00 19.36 -16.46
N MET A 359 -11.52 18.33 -15.77
CA MET A 359 -10.20 18.31 -15.15
C MET A 359 -9.32 17.25 -15.77
N ILE A 360 -8.03 17.54 -15.91
CA ILE A 360 -6.97 16.58 -16.22
C ILE A 360 -6.01 16.58 -15.03
N VAL A 361 -5.70 15.40 -14.50
CA VAL A 361 -4.89 15.28 -13.28
C VAL A 361 -3.59 14.55 -13.62
N ILE A 362 -2.44 15.16 -13.28
CA ILE A 362 -1.10 14.70 -13.67
C ILE A 362 -0.15 14.68 -12.44
N PRO A 363 -0.33 13.82 -11.43
CA PRO A 363 0.65 13.58 -10.37
C PRO A 363 1.95 12.96 -10.87
N ALA A 364 3.02 13.13 -10.09
CA ALA A 364 4.22 12.32 -10.23
C ALA A 364 4.06 10.96 -9.54
N LEU A 365 4.68 9.91 -10.09
CA LEU A 365 4.75 8.57 -9.50
C LEU A 365 5.66 8.58 -8.27
N LYS A 366 5.10 8.56 -7.06
CA LYS A 366 5.93 8.56 -5.84
C LYS A 366 5.31 7.90 -4.62
N ALA A 367 6.18 7.33 -3.80
CA ALA A 367 5.88 6.93 -2.43
C ALA A 367 5.72 8.17 -1.50
N HIS A 368 5.15 7.98 -0.32
CA HIS A 368 5.02 9.04 0.68
C HIS A 368 4.89 8.48 2.10
N ALA A 369 5.71 9.00 3.02
CA ALA A 369 5.73 8.59 4.42
C ALA A 369 4.39 8.68 5.17
N ARG A 370 3.47 9.57 4.75
CA ARG A 370 2.16 9.74 5.40
C ARG A 370 1.08 8.83 4.81
N GLY A 371 1.03 8.78 3.48
CA GLY A 371 -0.06 8.13 2.73
C GLY A 371 0.29 6.76 2.15
N GLY A 372 1.53 6.29 2.33
CA GLY A 372 2.11 5.18 1.58
C GLY A 372 2.55 5.61 0.18
N VAL A 373 1.63 6.19 -0.59
CA VAL A 373 1.87 6.74 -1.94
C VAL A 373 1.26 8.13 -2.12
N THR A 374 1.69 8.85 -3.15
CA THR A 374 1.05 10.08 -3.63
C THR A 374 0.84 10.04 -5.12
N LEU A 375 -0.43 9.93 -5.51
CA LEU A 375 -0.89 9.77 -6.88
C LEU A 375 -2.16 10.64 -7.09
N ASN A 376 -3.14 10.17 -7.86
CA ASN A 376 -4.31 10.92 -8.30
C ASN A 376 -5.25 11.35 -7.16
N ALA A 377 -5.33 10.60 -6.07
CA ALA A 377 -6.18 10.91 -4.92
C ALA A 377 -5.49 11.91 -3.99
N LYS A 378 -4.19 11.70 -3.74
CA LYS A 378 -3.44 12.50 -2.75
C LYS A 378 -2.92 13.83 -3.32
N ILE A 379 -2.75 13.98 -4.63
CA ILE A 379 -2.48 15.29 -5.27
C ILE A 379 -3.53 16.35 -4.90
N HIS A 380 -4.76 15.93 -4.60
CA HIS A 380 -5.83 16.82 -4.20
C HIS A 380 -5.69 17.42 -2.80
N PHE A 381 -4.72 16.97 -2.00
CA PHE A 381 -4.28 17.72 -0.82
C PHE A 381 -3.78 19.12 -1.20
N GLY A 382 -3.24 19.28 -2.42
CA GLY A 382 -2.85 20.57 -2.99
C GLY A 382 -3.98 21.34 -3.68
N SER A 383 -5.23 20.86 -3.66
CA SER A 383 -6.35 21.49 -4.40
C SER A 383 -7.22 22.43 -3.56
N ASN A 384 -7.02 22.46 -2.25
CA ASN A 384 -7.68 23.41 -1.35
C ASN A 384 -6.82 24.69 -1.21
N LEU A 385 -7.24 25.64 -0.36
CA LEU A 385 -6.50 26.88 -0.09
C LEU A 385 -5.93 26.94 1.32
N TYR A 386 -5.83 25.80 1.99
CA TYR A 386 -5.27 25.67 3.33
C TYR A 386 -3.80 25.26 3.21
N GLY A 387 -2.88 26.21 3.39
CA GLY A 387 -1.51 26.22 2.84
C GLY A 387 -0.61 24.97 2.99
N ASN A 388 -0.91 24.02 3.87
CA ASN A 388 -0.18 22.73 3.98
C ASN A 388 -1.10 21.49 4.05
N ALA A 389 -2.42 21.67 3.91
CA ALA A 389 -3.43 20.64 4.05
C ALA A 389 -3.30 19.79 5.32
N ALA A 390 -2.75 20.36 6.40
CA ALA A 390 -2.48 19.64 7.63
C ALA A 390 -3.74 18.99 8.21
N HIS A 391 -4.90 19.61 8.00
CA HIS A 391 -6.18 19.13 8.46
C HIS A 391 -6.64 17.82 7.81
N LEU A 392 -6.12 17.50 6.62
CA LEU A 392 -6.42 16.24 5.93
C LEU A 392 -5.55 15.08 6.38
N HIS A 393 -4.40 15.35 7.02
CA HIS A 393 -3.46 14.31 7.40
C HIS A 393 -4.05 13.29 8.37
N GLY A 394 -5.02 13.68 9.21
CA GLY A 394 -5.72 12.77 10.12
C GLY A 394 -6.39 11.57 9.44
N GLY A 395 -6.74 11.67 8.15
CA GLY A 395 -7.35 10.60 7.36
C GLY A 395 -6.35 9.59 6.75
N LEU A 396 -5.04 9.83 6.88
CA LEU A 396 -3.99 8.99 6.29
C LEU A 396 -3.55 7.85 7.22
N VAL A 397 -2.75 6.92 6.69
CA VAL A 397 -2.18 5.79 7.45
C VAL A 397 -1.20 6.27 8.51
N ALA A 398 -0.36 7.25 8.18
CA ALA A 398 0.58 7.91 9.07
C ALA A 398 0.27 9.42 9.14
N PRO A 399 -0.65 9.84 10.03
CA PRO A 399 -1.13 11.22 10.08
C PRO A 399 -0.12 12.22 10.65
N ASN A 400 0.93 11.76 11.34
CA ASN A 400 2.03 12.58 11.85
C ASN A 400 3.31 12.21 11.09
N GLU A 401 4.12 13.23 10.77
CA GLU A 401 5.39 13.05 10.04
C GLU A 401 6.50 12.47 10.92
N GLU A 402 6.36 12.61 12.23
CA GLU A 402 7.37 12.22 13.20
C GLU A 402 7.24 10.71 13.51
N ASP A 403 8.33 9.97 13.28
CA ASP A 403 8.65 8.65 13.84
C ASP A 403 8.40 7.36 13.04
N ASN A 404 8.19 7.39 11.71
CA ASN A 404 8.02 6.14 10.92
C ASN A 404 6.95 5.19 11.51
N ASN A 405 6.03 5.71 12.34
CA ASN A 405 5.12 4.90 13.12
C ASN A 405 3.70 5.17 12.63
N PRO A 406 3.21 4.40 11.65
CA PRO A 406 1.87 4.60 11.13
C PRO A 406 0.85 4.36 12.25
N MET A 407 0.04 5.39 12.52
CA MET A 407 -0.91 5.39 13.65
C MET A 407 -2.28 4.84 13.25
N ARG A 408 -2.59 4.80 11.95
CA ARG A 408 -3.88 4.37 11.40
C ARG A 408 -3.66 3.26 10.37
N THR A 409 -2.82 2.28 10.74
CA THR A 409 -2.59 1.06 9.96
C THR A 409 -3.82 0.17 9.95
N GLY A 410 -3.98 -0.61 8.88
CA GLY A 410 -5.08 -1.56 8.73
C GLY A 410 -6.15 -1.06 7.78
N TYR A 411 -7.25 -1.80 7.73
CA TYR A 411 -8.31 -1.66 6.73
C TYR A 411 -9.66 -1.35 7.37
N GLY A 412 -10.57 -0.78 6.59
CA GLY A 412 -11.90 -0.37 7.06
C GLY A 412 -11.84 0.85 7.98
N LEU A 413 -10.82 1.69 7.81
CA LEU A 413 -10.70 2.97 8.50
C LEU A 413 -11.11 4.09 7.55
N TYR A 414 -11.72 5.17 8.06
CA TYR A 414 -11.97 6.33 7.22
C TYR A 414 -10.68 6.84 6.56
N ARG A 415 -10.72 6.98 5.22
CA ARG A 415 -9.66 7.50 4.36
C ARG A 415 -10.17 8.72 3.61
N VAL A 416 -9.60 9.89 3.92
CA VAL A 416 -10.01 11.17 3.31
C VAL A 416 -9.83 11.19 1.79
N GLN A 417 -8.92 10.38 1.26
CA GLN A 417 -8.73 10.19 -0.18
C GLN A 417 -10.05 9.82 -0.88
N VAL A 418 -10.91 9.02 -0.25
CA VAL A 418 -12.17 8.57 -0.85
C VAL A 418 -13.16 9.73 -1.01
N ASP A 419 -13.23 10.66 -0.04
CA ASP A 419 -14.01 11.90 -0.18
C ASP A 419 -13.47 12.77 -1.32
N LEU A 420 -12.14 12.89 -1.44
CA LEU A 420 -11.51 13.69 -2.51
C LEU A 420 -11.76 13.08 -3.90
N MET A 421 -11.65 11.75 -4.04
CA MET A 421 -11.95 11.04 -5.29
C MET A 421 -13.44 11.14 -5.64
N GLY A 422 -14.32 10.99 -4.65
CA GLY A 422 -15.77 11.02 -4.83
C GLY A 422 -16.38 12.41 -5.02
N SER A 423 -15.62 13.49 -4.78
CA SER A 423 -16.13 14.86 -4.94
C SER A 423 -16.43 15.17 -6.40
N LYS A 424 -17.59 15.80 -6.64
CA LYS A 424 -18.03 16.21 -7.99
C LYS A 424 -17.11 17.23 -8.66
N TYR A 425 -16.28 17.94 -7.89
CA TYR A 425 -15.36 18.96 -8.43
C TYR A 425 -13.95 18.41 -8.69
N LEU A 426 -13.64 17.21 -8.19
CA LEU A 426 -12.33 16.59 -8.30
C LEU A 426 -12.42 15.34 -9.17
N GLY A 427 -12.44 14.13 -8.59
CA GLY A 427 -12.54 12.89 -9.35
C GLY A 427 -13.79 12.84 -10.22
N GLY A 428 -14.94 13.32 -9.72
CA GLY A 428 -16.18 13.44 -10.48
C GLY A 428 -16.16 14.47 -11.62
N ASN A 429 -15.14 15.32 -11.72
CA ASN A 429 -14.97 16.25 -12.84
C ASN A 429 -13.78 15.89 -13.76
N THR A 430 -13.09 14.78 -13.49
CA THR A 430 -11.84 14.45 -14.17
C THR A 430 -12.11 13.60 -15.41
N VAL A 431 -11.73 14.11 -16.58
CA VAL A 431 -11.88 13.41 -17.88
C VAL A 431 -10.73 12.44 -18.15
N LEU A 432 -9.55 12.73 -17.59
CA LEU A 432 -8.32 11.98 -17.81
C LEU A 432 -7.45 11.96 -16.56
N PHE A 433 -7.07 10.76 -16.13
CA PHE A 433 -6.07 10.53 -15.09
C PHE A 433 -4.76 10.10 -15.75
N LEU A 434 -3.68 10.83 -15.44
CA LEU A 434 -2.33 10.56 -15.94
C LEU A 434 -1.39 10.50 -14.73
N VAL A 435 -0.50 9.51 -14.66
CA VAL A 435 0.61 9.53 -13.69
C VAL A 435 1.91 9.68 -14.46
N ASP A 436 2.60 10.78 -14.19
CA ASP A 436 3.94 11.04 -14.70
C ASP A 436 4.96 10.20 -13.92
N GLY A 437 5.50 9.19 -14.58
CA GLY A 437 6.56 8.34 -14.09
C GLY A 437 7.86 8.53 -14.86
N LEU A 438 8.15 9.69 -15.46
CA LEU A 438 9.46 9.94 -16.05
C LEU A 438 10.54 9.89 -14.98
N TRP A 439 10.26 10.53 -13.84
CA TRP A 439 11.19 10.74 -12.73
C TRP A 439 10.55 10.35 -11.38
N ALA A 440 10.33 9.05 -11.15
CA ALA A 440 9.63 8.56 -9.97
C ALA A 440 10.39 8.81 -8.65
N GLY A 441 9.67 9.01 -7.54
CA GLY A 441 10.24 9.40 -6.24
C GLY A 441 10.01 8.41 -5.09
N SER A 442 10.94 8.39 -4.11
CA SER A 442 10.85 7.59 -2.88
C SER A 442 10.03 8.23 -1.75
N GLU A 443 9.78 9.54 -1.84
CA GLU A 443 9.02 10.30 -0.83
C GLU A 443 8.43 11.55 -1.50
N ALA A 444 7.40 12.14 -0.90
CA ALA A 444 6.83 13.43 -1.29
C ALA A 444 7.84 14.57 -1.50
N ASN A 445 8.93 14.59 -0.71
CA ASN A 445 9.96 15.62 -0.70
C ASN A 445 11.34 15.16 -1.14
N ASP A 446 11.46 13.91 -1.61
CA ASP A 446 12.73 13.38 -2.11
C ASP A 446 12.95 13.75 -3.59
N PRO A 447 14.22 13.84 -4.03
CA PRO A 447 14.53 13.80 -5.45
C PRO A 447 14.13 12.47 -6.09
N PRO A 448 13.98 12.41 -7.43
CA PRO A 448 13.75 11.18 -8.15
C PRO A 448 14.74 10.07 -7.81
N ARG A 449 14.31 8.83 -8.00
CA ARG A 449 15.10 7.61 -7.79
C ARG A 449 15.05 6.74 -9.02
N LYS A 450 16.20 6.14 -9.35
CA LYS A 450 16.29 5.06 -10.31
C LYS A 450 15.67 3.80 -9.72
N PHE A 451 14.89 3.08 -10.51
CA PHE A 451 14.20 1.88 -10.08
C PHE A 451 15.05 0.66 -10.45
N GLN A 452 15.19 -0.29 -9.52
CA GLN A 452 15.89 -1.55 -9.73
C GLN A 452 14.98 -2.61 -10.37
N SER A 453 13.66 -2.46 -10.28
CA SER A 453 12.70 -3.37 -10.94
C SER A 453 12.93 -3.45 -12.45
N ALA A 454 12.74 -4.63 -13.02
CA ALA A 454 12.57 -4.76 -14.46
C ALA A 454 11.26 -4.05 -14.89
N PRO A 455 11.30 -3.26 -15.98
CA PRO A 455 12.36 -3.20 -16.99
C PRO A 455 13.38 -2.05 -16.79
N PHE A 456 13.29 -1.29 -15.70
CA PHE A 456 14.13 -0.12 -15.44
C PHE A 456 15.58 -0.48 -15.11
N ASN A 457 15.81 -1.63 -14.46
CA ASN A 457 17.13 -2.25 -14.28
C ASN A 457 18.23 -1.29 -13.74
N GLY A 458 17.86 -0.46 -12.77
CA GLY A 458 18.76 0.52 -12.18
C GLY A 458 18.84 1.84 -12.95
N ASP A 459 17.83 2.16 -13.75
CA ASP A 459 17.69 3.43 -14.47
C ASP A 459 16.44 4.22 -14.06
N TRP A 460 16.28 5.43 -14.63
CA TRP A 460 15.08 6.24 -14.46
C TRP A 460 13.85 5.53 -15.02
N THR A 461 12.69 5.80 -14.42
CA THR A 461 11.47 5.09 -14.75
C THR A 461 10.95 5.41 -16.14
N SER A 462 11.23 6.60 -16.69
CA SER A 462 10.93 6.99 -18.08
C SER A 462 9.54 6.52 -18.56
N SER A 463 8.52 6.68 -17.70
CA SER A 463 7.20 6.08 -17.88
C SER A 463 6.07 7.12 -17.87
N ILE A 464 4.98 6.81 -18.58
CA ILE A 464 3.71 7.52 -18.50
C ILE A 464 2.61 6.48 -18.28
N PHE A 465 1.72 6.74 -17.32
CA PHE A 465 0.51 5.95 -17.11
C PHE A 465 -0.72 6.78 -17.43
N MET A 466 -1.73 6.19 -18.08
CA MET A 466 -2.94 6.91 -18.48
C MET A 466 -4.21 6.04 -18.36
N SER A 467 -5.30 6.62 -17.86
CA SER A 467 -6.58 5.93 -17.64
C SER A 467 -7.76 6.89 -17.56
N GLN A 468 -8.97 6.38 -17.78
CA GLN A 468 -10.24 7.03 -17.40
C GLN A 468 -10.86 6.44 -16.12
N ASP A 469 -10.26 5.39 -15.57
CA ASP A 469 -10.61 4.78 -14.30
C ASP A 469 -9.56 5.16 -13.26
N GLN A 470 -9.95 6.00 -12.29
CA GLN A 470 -9.06 6.53 -11.26
C GLN A 470 -8.54 5.42 -10.33
N VAL A 471 -9.39 4.48 -9.94
CA VAL A 471 -9.03 3.41 -9.01
C VAL A 471 -8.09 2.42 -9.69
N ALA A 472 -8.31 2.12 -10.97
CA ALA A 472 -7.45 1.23 -11.73
C ALA A 472 -6.01 1.78 -11.89
N ILE A 473 -5.85 3.03 -12.32
CA ILE A 473 -4.51 3.63 -12.50
C ILE A 473 -3.77 3.80 -11.18
N GLU A 474 -4.49 4.15 -10.12
CA GLU A 474 -3.96 4.18 -8.76
C GLU A 474 -3.46 2.80 -8.32
N SER A 475 -4.24 1.74 -8.55
CA SER A 475 -3.87 0.37 -8.20
C SER A 475 -2.62 -0.09 -8.95
N VAL A 476 -2.53 0.19 -10.25
CA VAL A 476 -1.35 -0.11 -11.07
C VAL A 476 -0.12 0.64 -10.56
N CYS A 477 -0.21 1.96 -10.38
CA CYS A 477 0.92 2.76 -9.92
C CYS A 477 1.35 2.39 -8.49
N PHE A 478 0.39 2.04 -7.63
CA PHE A 478 0.66 1.51 -6.30
C PHE A 478 1.45 0.20 -6.35
N ASP A 479 1.09 -0.72 -7.24
CA ASP A 479 1.78 -2.00 -7.42
C ASP A 479 3.25 -1.79 -7.88
N PHE A 480 3.52 -0.85 -8.80
CA PHE A 480 4.88 -0.46 -9.17
C PHE A 480 5.68 0.07 -7.98
N LEU A 481 5.12 1.00 -7.22
CA LEU A 481 5.79 1.58 -6.04
C LEU A 481 6.01 0.53 -4.95
N LYS A 482 5.04 -0.37 -4.73
CA LYS A 482 5.12 -1.45 -3.74
C LYS A 482 6.11 -2.54 -4.14
N ALA A 483 6.28 -2.82 -5.43
CA ALA A 483 7.30 -3.75 -5.87
C ALA A 483 8.72 -3.17 -5.83
N GLU A 484 8.85 -1.85 -5.94
CA GLU A 484 10.14 -1.17 -5.90
C GLU A 484 10.62 -0.89 -4.47
N PHE A 485 9.76 -0.30 -3.64
CA PHE A 485 10.15 0.16 -2.30
C PHE A 485 9.89 -0.93 -1.27
N THR A 486 10.82 -1.89 -1.22
CA THR A 486 10.88 -2.96 -0.23
C THR A 486 12.15 -2.83 0.61
N ALA A 487 12.13 -3.35 1.85
CA ALA A 487 13.29 -3.26 2.76
C ALA A 487 14.56 -3.93 2.21
N ASP A 488 14.42 -4.95 1.35
CA ASP A 488 15.53 -5.67 0.72
C ASP A 488 16.06 -4.99 -0.54
N ARG A 489 15.19 -4.35 -1.34
CA ARG A 489 15.59 -3.70 -2.59
C ARG A 489 16.10 -2.28 -2.38
N THR A 490 15.46 -1.54 -1.49
CA THR A 490 15.78 -0.12 -1.22
C THR A 490 16.04 0.11 0.27
N PRO A 491 17.06 -0.51 0.88
CA PRO A 491 17.27 -0.46 2.33
C PRO A 491 17.54 0.96 2.87
N PHE A 492 17.87 1.91 2.00
CA PHE A 492 18.15 3.31 2.35
C PHE A 492 16.92 4.22 2.20
N TYR A 493 15.87 3.77 1.53
CA TYR A 493 14.65 4.55 1.28
C TYR A 493 13.49 3.95 2.07
N GLY A 494 12.48 4.77 2.41
CA GLY A 494 11.33 4.28 3.16
C GLY A 494 10.51 3.27 2.35
N ASP A 495 10.15 2.16 2.97
CA ASP A 495 9.25 1.14 2.44
C ASP A 495 7.77 1.55 2.60
N TYR A 496 7.48 2.85 2.42
CA TYR A 496 6.18 3.45 2.72
C TYR A 496 4.99 2.80 2.00
N PRO A 497 5.10 2.34 0.73
CA PRO A 497 4.02 1.59 0.08
C PRO A 497 3.70 0.24 0.76
N GLN A 498 4.59 -0.30 1.61
CA GLN A 498 4.36 -1.52 2.39
C GLN A 498 3.53 -1.28 3.65
N MET A 499 3.24 -0.04 4.01
CA MET A 499 2.44 0.25 5.21
C MET A 499 1.09 -0.46 5.11
N LEU A 500 0.75 -1.22 6.15
CA LEU A 500 -0.53 -1.94 6.21
C LEU A 500 -1.69 -0.95 6.10
N GLY A 501 -2.51 -1.10 5.07
CA GLY A 501 -3.63 -0.20 4.76
C GLY A 501 -3.27 1.01 3.89
N ALA A 502 -2.09 1.05 3.28
CA ALA A 502 -1.72 2.08 2.29
C ALA A 502 -2.68 2.10 1.09
N ASP A 503 -3.21 0.95 0.70
CA ASP A 503 -4.19 0.72 -0.37
C ASP A 503 -5.65 0.68 0.12
N ASP A 504 -5.92 0.87 1.42
CA ASP A 504 -7.28 0.78 2.00
C ASP A 504 -8.26 1.77 1.35
N TYR A 505 -7.78 2.94 0.92
CA TYR A 505 -8.60 3.90 0.21
C TYR A 505 -9.01 3.43 -1.19
N LEU A 506 -8.23 2.56 -1.84
CA LEU A 506 -8.57 1.97 -3.15
C LEU A 506 -9.70 0.96 -2.99
N ASN A 507 -9.61 0.12 -1.97
CA ASN A 507 -10.67 -0.86 -1.66
C ASN A 507 -11.99 -0.15 -1.36
N GLN A 508 -11.94 0.93 -0.57
CA GLN A 508 -13.11 1.72 -0.22
C GLN A 508 -13.67 2.55 -1.39
N ALA A 509 -12.81 3.08 -2.27
CA ALA A 509 -13.25 3.77 -3.48
C ALA A 509 -13.88 2.82 -4.49
N ALA A 510 -13.41 1.57 -4.54
CA ALA A 510 -13.94 0.54 -5.43
C ALA A 510 -15.29 -0.01 -4.95
N ASP A 511 -15.41 -0.38 -3.67
CA ASP A 511 -16.55 -1.13 -3.16
C ASP A 511 -16.94 -0.71 -1.73
N SER A 512 -18.23 -0.39 -1.55
CA SER A 512 -18.77 0.07 -0.26
C SER A 512 -18.76 -0.98 0.85
N THR A 513 -18.59 -2.26 0.52
CA THR A 513 -18.41 -3.34 1.51
C THR A 513 -17.12 -3.20 2.32
N TYR A 514 -16.15 -2.40 1.84
CA TYR A 514 -14.89 -2.11 2.52
C TYR A 514 -14.94 -0.84 3.37
N TRP A 515 -16.07 -0.11 3.38
CA TRP A 515 -16.22 1.08 4.21
C TRP A 515 -16.19 0.73 5.71
N PRO A 516 -15.85 1.70 6.58
CA PRO A 516 -16.03 1.50 8.01
C PRO A 516 -17.48 1.11 8.35
N ALA A 517 -17.67 0.31 9.39
CA ALA A 517 -19.02 -0.13 9.79
C ALA A 517 -19.93 1.09 10.10
N ASP A 518 -21.17 1.03 9.62
CA ASP A 518 -22.17 2.10 9.77
C ASP A 518 -21.72 3.47 9.21
N PHE A 519 -20.76 3.48 8.29
CA PHE A 519 -20.21 4.68 7.66
C PHE A 519 -20.66 4.83 6.21
N LYS A 520 -20.74 6.08 5.73
CA LYS A 520 -21.09 6.42 4.35
C LYS A 520 -20.26 7.61 3.88
N TYR A 521 -19.65 7.48 2.71
CA TYR A 521 -19.00 8.61 2.04
C TYR A 521 -20.05 9.44 1.28
N ASP A 522 -20.16 10.71 1.62
CA ASP A 522 -21.06 11.73 1.07
C ASP A 522 -20.33 13.09 1.06
N PRO A 523 -19.40 13.29 0.10
CA PRO A 523 -18.58 14.50 0.02
C PRO A 523 -19.40 15.75 -0.37
N GLU A 524 -20.64 15.58 -0.83
CA GLU A 524 -21.54 16.64 -1.27
C GLU A 524 -22.52 17.08 -0.18
N LYS A 525 -22.67 16.28 0.88
CA LYS A 525 -23.59 16.51 2.01
C LYS A 525 -25.04 16.65 1.57
N ASP A 526 -25.44 15.88 0.57
CA ASP A 526 -26.82 15.85 0.05
C ASP A 526 -27.59 14.60 0.50
N GLY A 527 -26.95 13.70 1.24
CA GLY A 527 -27.53 12.44 1.71
C GLY A 527 -27.34 11.27 0.73
N THR A 528 -26.77 11.51 -0.45
CA THR A 528 -26.44 10.49 -1.44
C THR A 528 -25.03 9.99 -1.21
N SER A 529 -24.89 8.69 -1.03
CA SER A 529 -23.57 8.08 -0.92
C SER A 529 -22.93 7.92 -2.29
N ILE A 530 -21.61 8.06 -2.35
CA ILE A 530 -20.86 7.77 -3.57
C ILE A 530 -21.05 6.30 -3.98
N GLY A 531 -21.05 6.06 -5.29
CA GLY A 531 -20.98 4.71 -5.86
C GLY A 531 -19.54 4.21 -5.99
N SER A 532 -19.35 3.14 -6.77
CA SER A 532 -18.01 2.69 -7.15
C SER A 532 -17.33 3.73 -8.03
N LEU A 533 -16.12 4.15 -7.63
CA LEU A 533 -15.31 5.14 -8.35
C LEU A 533 -14.39 4.50 -9.40
N GLY A 534 -14.38 3.17 -9.51
CA GLY A 534 -13.48 2.42 -10.37
C GLY A 534 -13.26 0.98 -9.90
N VAL A 535 -12.44 0.24 -10.63
CA VAL A 535 -12.05 -1.12 -10.24
C VAL A 535 -10.71 -1.13 -9.50
N CYS A 536 -10.66 -1.83 -8.36
CA CYS A 536 -9.42 -2.11 -7.62
C CYS A 536 -9.03 -3.58 -7.81
N GLU A 537 -7.77 -3.82 -8.12
CA GLU A 537 -7.17 -5.15 -8.25
C GLU A 537 -5.65 -5.01 -8.12
N HIS A 538 -4.97 -6.06 -7.65
CA HIS A 538 -3.51 -6.16 -7.70
C HIS A 538 -3.07 -7.22 -8.70
N TRP A 539 -1.92 -7.01 -9.35
CA TRP A 539 -1.40 -7.96 -10.34
C TRP A 539 -1.06 -9.33 -9.74
N ASN A 540 -0.83 -10.33 -10.59
CA ASN A 540 -0.37 -11.65 -10.19
C ASN A 540 1.00 -11.61 -9.47
N ASN A 541 1.98 -10.89 -10.02
CA ASN A 541 3.33 -10.75 -9.50
C ASN A 541 4.07 -9.59 -10.21
N PRO A 542 5.15 -9.04 -9.62
CA PRO A 542 5.86 -7.88 -10.18
C PRO A 542 6.70 -8.17 -11.44
N ILE A 543 6.85 -9.44 -11.84
CA ILE A 543 7.56 -9.81 -13.07
C ILE A 543 6.58 -9.72 -14.24
N ASP A 544 5.49 -10.48 -14.18
CA ASP A 544 4.50 -10.57 -15.26
C ASP A 544 3.57 -9.34 -15.30
N LYS A 545 3.27 -8.76 -14.13
CA LYS A 545 2.41 -7.56 -13.97
C LYS A 545 1.03 -7.72 -14.61
N GLN A 546 0.46 -8.93 -14.59
CA GLN A 546 -0.79 -9.24 -15.26
C GLN A 546 -1.99 -9.15 -14.30
N TYR A 547 -3.04 -8.47 -14.77
CA TYR A 547 -4.33 -8.36 -14.11
C TYR A 547 -5.36 -9.32 -14.72
N SER A 548 -6.56 -9.42 -14.13
CA SER A 548 -7.58 -10.40 -14.55
C SER A 548 -7.96 -10.29 -16.03
N ARG A 549 -8.00 -9.07 -16.59
CA ARG A 549 -8.27 -8.92 -18.03
C ARG A 549 -7.08 -9.31 -18.90
N ASN A 550 -5.84 -9.11 -18.44
CA ASN A 550 -4.66 -9.61 -19.15
C ASN A 550 -4.65 -11.15 -19.20
N LEU A 551 -5.14 -11.80 -18.13
CA LEU A 551 -5.19 -13.25 -18.00
C LEU A 551 -6.45 -13.89 -18.64
N ASN A 552 -7.41 -13.09 -19.10
CA ASN A 552 -8.73 -13.54 -19.55
C ASN A 552 -9.50 -14.34 -18.47
N THR A 553 -9.26 -14.07 -17.19
CA THR A 553 -9.88 -14.79 -16.06
C THR A 553 -11.13 -14.11 -15.52
N GLY A 554 -11.41 -12.87 -15.93
CA GLY A 554 -12.61 -12.14 -15.52
C GLY A 554 -12.59 -10.67 -15.92
N ASN A 555 -13.58 -9.93 -15.42
CA ASN A 555 -13.56 -8.47 -15.42
C ASN A 555 -12.45 -7.98 -14.47
N GLY A 556 -11.97 -6.74 -14.59
CA GLY A 556 -10.87 -6.26 -13.76
C GLY A 556 -10.08 -5.16 -14.45
N ILE A 557 -8.81 -5.04 -14.06
CA ILE A 557 -7.86 -4.14 -14.71
C ILE A 557 -7.31 -4.80 -15.98
N GLU A 558 -7.12 -3.99 -17.04
CA GLU A 558 -6.33 -4.33 -18.22
C GLU A 558 -5.13 -3.38 -18.29
N LEU A 559 -3.94 -3.89 -18.01
CA LEU A 559 -2.71 -3.13 -18.22
C LEU A 559 -2.22 -3.32 -19.66
N LEU A 560 -2.15 -2.24 -20.45
CA LEU A 560 -1.50 -2.27 -21.76
C LEU A 560 -0.01 -1.97 -21.59
N PHE A 561 0.82 -2.93 -22.03
CA PHE A 561 2.27 -2.84 -21.95
C PHE A 561 2.87 -1.99 -23.09
N PRO A 562 4.06 -1.42 -22.89
CA PRO A 562 4.81 -0.79 -23.97
C PRO A 562 5.20 -1.85 -25.02
N GLN A 563 5.24 -1.47 -26.31
CA GLN A 563 5.65 -2.40 -27.37
C GLN A 563 7.11 -2.85 -27.19
N SER A 564 7.97 -2.01 -26.60
CA SER A 564 9.34 -2.33 -26.18
C SER A 564 9.39 -3.44 -25.12
N TYR A 565 8.42 -3.47 -24.20
CA TYR A 565 8.26 -4.55 -23.21
C TYR A 565 7.79 -5.86 -23.84
N ILE A 566 6.96 -5.76 -24.90
CA ILE A 566 6.50 -6.92 -25.68
C ILE A 566 7.58 -7.38 -26.68
N THR A 567 8.54 -6.53 -27.07
CA THR A 567 9.61 -6.91 -28.01
C THR A 567 10.80 -7.60 -27.34
N ASP A 568 10.79 -7.74 -26.00
CA ASP A 568 11.49 -8.80 -25.27
C ASP A 568 10.70 -10.14 -25.24
N THR A 569 9.62 -10.23 -26.03
CA THR A 569 8.99 -11.50 -26.45
C THR A 569 9.23 -11.80 -27.93
N GLU A 570 10.35 -11.35 -28.51
CA GLU A 570 11.10 -12.31 -29.32
C GLU A 570 11.56 -13.41 -28.37
N GLU A 571 11.32 -14.68 -28.70
CA GLU A 571 11.83 -15.83 -27.96
C GLU A 571 13.23 -15.55 -27.40
N ASP A 572 13.29 -15.36 -26.08
CA ASP A 572 14.51 -15.03 -25.35
C ASP A 572 15.51 -16.18 -25.50
N LYS A 573 16.29 -16.13 -26.58
CA LYS A 573 17.49 -16.96 -26.78
C LYS A 573 18.61 -16.59 -25.81
N SER A 574 18.42 -15.60 -24.92
CA SER A 574 19.40 -15.23 -23.90
C SER A 574 19.15 -15.85 -22.52
N ASN A 575 17.96 -16.43 -22.27
CA ASN A 575 17.70 -17.25 -21.06
C ASN A 575 17.43 -18.73 -21.31
N ILE A 576 17.62 -19.24 -22.53
CA ILE A 576 17.72 -20.69 -22.72
C ILE A 576 18.98 -21.15 -21.99
N PRO A 577 18.85 -21.93 -20.90
CA PRO A 577 20.02 -22.49 -20.24
C PRO A 577 20.77 -23.32 -21.28
N GLU A 578 22.02 -22.98 -21.59
CA GLU A 578 22.82 -23.76 -22.56
C GLU A 578 22.87 -25.25 -22.17
N ASN A 579 22.68 -25.54 -20.87
CA ASN A 579 22.72 -26.87 -20.30
C ASN A 579 21.53 -27.14 -19.38
N THR A 580 21.03 -28.37 -19.45
CA THR A 580 20.10 -28.92 -18.45
C THR A 580 20.85 -29.16 -17.13
N ILE A 581 20.54 -28.36 -16.10
CA ILE A 581 21.22 -28.35 -14.79
C ILE A 581 20.21 -28.66 -13.67
N LEU A 582 20.62 -29.49 -12.71
CA LEU A 582 19.93 -29.61 -11.42
C LEU A 582 20.78 -28.90 -10.36
N TYR A 583 20.25 -27.81 -9.80
CA TYR A 583 20.94 -27.03 -8.77
C TYR A 583 20.85 -27.74 -7.42
N GLN A 584 21.72 -27.34 -6.50
CA GLN A 584 21.63 -27.81 -5.12
C GLN A 584 20.36 -27.21 -4.49
N ASN A 585 19.53 -28.05 -3.86
CA ASN A 585 18.35 -27.57 -3.14
C ASN A 585 18.75 -26.62 -2.00
N TYR A 586 17.92 -25.63 -1.70
CA TYR A 586 18.14 -24.69 -0.59
C TYR A 586 16.87 -24.55 0.26
N PRO A 587 16.98 -24.64 1.61
CA PRO A 587 18.18 -25.00 2.37
C PRO A 587 18.61 -26.47 2.15
N ASN A 588 19.88 -26.81 2.40
CA ASN A 588 20.38 -28.18 2.51
C ASN A 588 21.54 -28.25 3.53
N PRO A 589 21.39 -28.90 4.70
CA PRO A 589 20.23 -29.70 5.12
C PRO A 589 18.93 -28.90 5.28
N PHE A 590 17.78 -29.56 5.15
CA PHE A 590 16.44 -28.95 5.21
C PHE A 590 15.55 -29.54 6.30
N ASN A 591 14.55 -28.79 6.79
CA ASN A 591 13.61 -29.22 7.84
C ASN A 591 12.24 -28.50 7.76
N PRO A 592 11.13 -29.20 7.44
CA PRO A 592 11.04 -30.34 6.54
C PRO A 592 10.92 -29.91 5.07
N THR A 593 10.94 -28.60 4.76
CA THR A 593 10.74 -28.06 3.41
C THR A 593 12.02 -27.54 2.77
N THR A 594 12.14 -27.64 1.45
CA THR A 594 13.25 -27.12 0.65
C THR A 594 12.78 -26.74 -0.75
N THR A 595 13.51 -25.85 -1.43
CA THR A 595 13.26 -25.49 -2.82
C THR A 595 14.25 -26.21 -3.73
N ILE A 596 13.74 -26.89 -4.76
CA ILE A 596 14.52 -27.58 -5.79
C ILE A 596 14.48 -26.72 -7.06
N LYS A 597 15.63 -26.21 -7.46
CA LYS A 597 15.81 -25.44 -8.69
C LYS A 597 16.45 -26.31 -9.78
N PHE A 598 15.94 -26.24 -11.00
CA PHE A 598 16.50 -26.92 -12.16
C PHE A 598 16.28 -26.12 -13.45
N SER A 599 17.10 -26.38 -14.45
CA SER A 599 17.01 -25.76 -15.77
C SER A 599 16.95 -26.84 -16.84
N VAL A 600 16.16 -26.60 -17.89
CA VAL A 600 16.10 -27.45 -19.10
C VAL A 600 16.45 -26.60 -20.32
N SER A 601 17.30 -27.17 -21.18
CA SER A 601 17.84 -26.48 -22.37
C SER A 601 16.93 -26.58 -23.60
N ASN A 602 15.97 -27.51 -23.60
CA ASN A 602 15.04 -27.75 -24.71
C ASN A 602 13.62 -28.00 -24.19
N THR A 603 12.63 -27.80 -25.05
CA THR A 603 11.24 -28.18 -24.75
C THR A 603 11.10 -29.70 -24.70
N GLU A 604 11.06 -30.26 -23.50
CA GLU A 604 11.04 -31.70 -23.27
C GLU A 604 10.19 -32.11 -22.06
N HIS A 605 9.95 -33.41 -21.92
CA HIS A 605 9.33 -33.95 -20.71
C HIS A 605 10.38 -34.05 -19.60
N ALA A 606 10.11 -33.42 -18.46
CA ALA A 606 11.02 -33.39 -17.32
C ALA A 606 10.34 -33.96 -16.07
N THR A 607 11.06 -34.82 -15.36
CA THR A 607 10.58 -35.48 -14.14
C THR A 607 11.60 -35.26 -13.02
N ILE A 608 11.15 -34.77 -11.87
CA ILE A 608 11.93 -34.74 -10.63
C ILE A 608 11.47 -35.91 -9.76
N LYS A 609 12.41 -36.79 -9.38
CA LYS A 609 12.20 -37.92 -8.47
C LYS A 609 13.05 -37.75 -7.22
N ILE A 610 12.47 -38.01 -6.06
CA ILE A 610 13.20 -38.13 -4.79
C ILE A 610 13.38 -39.62 -4.50
N ILE A 611 14.62 -40.02 -4.28
CA ILE A 611 15.05 -41.42 -4.17
C ILE A 611 15.78 -41.60 -2.82
N ASP A 612 15.55 -42.71 -2.15
CA ASP A 612 16.28 -43.06 -0.93
C ASP A 612 17.66 -43.67 -1.19
N ILE A 613 18.35 -44.10 -0.12
CA ILE A 613 19.69 -44.72 -0.22
C ILE A 613 19.67 -46.13 -0.85
N LEU A 614 18.52 -46.79 -0.91
CA LEU A 614 18.33 -48.11 -1.51
C LEU A 614 18.00 -48.01 -3.01
N GLY A 615 17.71 -46.81 -3.50
CA GLY A 615 17.33 -46.56 -4.88
C GLY A 615 15.81 -46.56 -5.12
N GLU A 616 15.01 -46.59 -4.06
CA GLU A 616 13.55 -46.56 -4.16
C GLU A 616 13.03 -45.13 -4.34
N VAL A 617 12.09 -44.94 -5.26
CA VAL A 617 11.44 -43.63 -5.49
C VAL A 617 10.42 -43.39 -4.39
N VAL A 618 10.68 -42.39 -3.54
CA VAL A 618 9.82 -42.03 -2.40
C VAL A 618 8.88 -40.87 -2.71
N SER A 619 9.17 -40.06 -3.75
CA SER A 619 8.29 -38.96 -4.19
C SER A 619 8.60 -38.51 -5.62
N ILE A 620 7.59 -37.97 -6.31
CA ILE A 620 7.72 -37.37 -7.66
C ILE A 620 7.08 -35.97 -7.62
N PRO A 621 7.78 -34.93 -7.11
CA PRO A 621 7.21 -33.60 -6.94
C PRO A 621 6.97 -32.86 -8.26
N PHE A 622 7.51 -33.33 -9.38
CA PHE A 622 7.34 -32.70 -10.69
C PHE A 622 7.40 -33.74 -11.81
N ASP A 623 6.40 -33.73 -12.70
CA ASP A 623 6.34 -34.63 -13.87
C ASP A 623 5.47 -34.02 -14.98
N LYS A 624 6.07 -33.20 -15.85
CA LYS A 624 5.35 -32.44 -16.89
C LYS A 624 6.23 -32.20 -18.12
N LYS A 625 5.59 -31.96 -19.26
CA LYS A 625 6.23 -31.36 -20.44
C LYS A 625 6.36 -29.84 -20.24
N ILE A 626 7.56 -29.31 -20.41
CA ILE A 626 7.89 -27.90 -20.19
C ILE A 626 8.74 -27.35 -21.34
N SER A 627 8.65 -26.05 -21.57
CA SER A 627 9.54 -25.33 -22.49
C SER A 627 10.94 -25.17 -21.88
N ALA A 628 11.94 -24.86 -22.72
CA ALA A 628 13.28 -24.51 -22.24
C ALA A 628 13.19 -23.35 -21.22
N GLY A 629 13.96 -23.42 -20.13
CA GLY A 629 13.90 -22.43 -19.05
C GLY A 629 14.37 -22.96 -17.69
N THR A 630 14.30 -22.10 -16.68
CA THR A 630 14.66 -22.42 -15.29
C THR A 630 13.40 -22.47 -14.42
N PHE A 631 13.29 -23.50 -13.60
CA PHE A 631 12.11 -23.85 -12.82
C PHE A 631 12.48 -24.07 -11.35
N GLU A 632 11.57 -23.71 -10.44
CA GLU A 632 11.69 -23.92 -9.00
C GLU A 632 10.45 -24.63 -8.47
N ILE A 633 10.63 -25.68 -7.68
CA ILE A 633 9.55 -26.42 -7.02
C ILE A 633 9.82 -26.51 -5.52
N ASN A 634 8.76 -26.37 -4.72
CA ASN A 634 8.85 -26.61 -3.28
C ASN A 634 8.62 -28.09 -2.99
N PHE A 635 9.50 -28.68 -2.17
CA PHE A 635 9.40 -30.06 -1.73
C PHE A 635 9.23 -30.12 -0.22
N ASP A 636 8.20 -30.84 0.23
CA ASP A 636 7.93 -31.12 1.65
C ASP A 636 8.28 -32.58 1.99
N GLY A 637 9.31 -32.77 2.81
CA GLY A 637 9.77 -34.05 3.33
C GLY A 637 9.13 -34.45 4.66
N SER A 638 8.04 -33.80 5.10
CA SER A 638 7.38 -34.05 6.39
C SER A 638 6.98 -35.51 6.61
N ASN A 639 6.69 -36.25 5.54
CA ASN A 639 6.34 -37.69 5.58
C ASN A 639 7.54 -38.64 5.47
N LEU A 640 8.77 -38.13 5.34
CA LEU A 640 10.00 -38.92 5.21
C LEU A 640 10.80 -38.95 6.51
N SER A 641 11.65 -39.97 6.71
CA SER A 641 12.53 -40.06 7.89
C SER A 641 13.74 -39.12 7.76
N SER A 642 14.32 -38.61 8.86
CA SER A 642 15.61 -37.88 8.80
C SER A 642 16.67 -38.77 8.14
N GLY A 643 17.43 -38.22 7.20
CA GLY A 643 18.36 -39.03 6.43
C GLY A 643 18.83 -38.38 5.13
N ILE A 644 19.58 -39.16 4.34
CA ILE A 644 20.10 -38.76 3.03
C ILE A 644 19.13 -39.25 1.95
N TYR A 645 18.79 -38.35 1.04
CA TYR A 645 17.99 -38.64 -0.16
C TYR A 645 18.73 -38.12 -1.40
N PHE A 646 18.26 -38.53 -2.57
CA PHE A 646 18.76 -38.08 -3.86
C PHE A 646 17.63 -37.51 -4.69
N CYS A 647 17.75 -36.25 -5.09
CA CYS A 647 16.88 -35.63 -6.08
C CYS A 647 17.46 -35.92 -7.45
N ARG A 648 16.66 -36.51 -8.34
CA ARG A 648 17.04 -36.85 -9.70
C ARG A 648 16.13 -36.11 -10.69
N LEU A 649 16.75 -35.34 -11.58
CA LEU A 649 16.12 -34.79 -12.76
C LEU A 649 16.33 -35.78 -13.91
N GLU A 650 15.23 -36.27 -14.48
CA GLU A 650 15.20 -37.10 -15.68
C GLU A 650 14.54 -36.31 -16.80
N THR A 651 15.20 -36.27 -17.95
CA THR A 651 14.71 -35.65 -19.18
C THR A 651 14.87 -36.64 -20.34
N SER A 652 14.49 -36.26 -21.57
CA SER A 652 14.61 -37.18 -22.71
C SER A 652 16.06 -37.47 -23.10
N SER A 653 16.97 -36.56 -22.73
CA SER A 653 18.38 -36.59 -23.15
C SER A 653 19.38 -36.75 -22.00
N ILE A 654 19.03 -36.33 -20.78
CA ILE A 654 19.97 -36.19 -19.66
C ILE A 654 19.34 -36.61 -18.33
N THR A 655 20.16 -37.25 -17.47
CA THR A 655 19.84 -37.49 -16.07
C THR A 655 20.85 -36.79 -15.16
N LYS A 656 20.38 -35.96 -14.22
CA LYS A 656 21.20 -35.29 -13.19
C LYS A 656 20.74 -35.67 -11.79
N THR A 657 21.65 -35.76 -10.82
CA THR A 657 21.31 -36.13 -9.44
C THR A 657 22.03 -35.25 -8.43
N LYS A 658 21.32 -34.82 -7.38
CA LYS A 658 21.83 -34.04 -6.24
C LYS A 658 21.44 -34.67 -4.92
N LYS A 659 22.34 -34.60 -3.94
CA LYS A 659 22.14 -35.13 -2.59
C LYS A 659 21.32 -34.14 -1.75
N LEU A 660 20.29 -34.64 -1.09
CA LEU A 660 19.41 -33.94 -0.15
C LEU A 660 19.66 -34.51 1.26
N ILE A 661 19.68 -33.64 2.28
CA ILE A 661 19.85 -34.04 3.68
C ILE A 661 18.64 -33.50 4.47
N LEU A 662 17.74 -34.39 4.89
CA LEU A 662 16.59 -34.04 5.71
C LEU A 662 16.96 -34.15 7.19
N LEU A 663 16.79 -33.06 7.94
CA LEU A 663 16.87 -33.03 9.40
C LEU A 663 15.45 -32.87 9.97
N LYS A 664 15.08 -33.73 10.91
CA LYS A 664 13.90 -33.54 11.78
C LYS A 664 14.34 -33.44 13.22
#